data_AF-A0A5C9DV72-F1
#
_entry.id   AF-A0A5C9DV72-F1
#
_cell.length_a   1.000
_cell.length_b   1.000
_cell.length_c   1.000
_cell.angle_alpha   90.00
_cell.angle_beta   90.00
_cell.angle_gamma   90.00
#
_symmetry.space_group_name_H-M   'P 1'
#
loop_
_entity.id
_entity.type
_entity.pdbx_description
1 polymer ?
#
loop_
_entity_poly.entity_id
_entity_poly.type
_entity_poly.pdbx_seq_one_letter_code
_entity_poly.pdbx_strand_id
1 'polypeptide(L)'
;MNYRKSNLLLAVFMAITLVMPVFAGNFISTPQMVVTPNHSPATTDPNIQTIEVAGSMVDAWGGVYDIVGAVQNASYYDYSHTDAIESAIDSQLASEEGYVSRITFNLGGTTPFPNGAMGAAMAVLQLTVTPVVIVPELDDQYYENVSSTEAIDIAEDIVILYESAFSIDLQRLEIMKTIVDTEYTGSEWVNYYGYELTYVTILSPDGGVTALNTMRSRLATLGGFMDVIGASEWTDLLTATTEVIFPAIYRPSQYTPGSLVSLLGYVGYPYYRPHASHPSYECEMNLVVGAQASQNVPGQVEAVSGDEEYSLLDHVGFTENLQNKMYQDDTAESISVLVGAAPAHLTFNGLPAGWTTIDESFEIPTEITLPGKTLPENSTLAEVIQAVLTYMPTQLALEAHDSIGSIDSKMFDSIIEQLWNSVVPMPDLRQTILNLDFSELPETALVELNMDLIAQIMNQAGLNSDALISRIDDSLYSENPYAAIVKAFIDYFDAYNLLNILDNDYYADPVALEGYLNTFIDGVESFLSDFAAVDLPSEFQSKEAIATFVEEHWELTLGALWTAMANDDIPAIKAAVQDMLNATNLQEHITPYLMADLGTSLMAGIGFAGAINVDMFTSPTPVFEDINTDTFSMTFDADPSAVNFDGPYLVVTKSPTTREVPVGGTLDYTITVHNYGDATAYDVKVLDGMSSGLDGDRDFYWTRDSLTAGSTWEITFTVPASDAGLYTDIPAICVYFNTTLDSFDASTPESWDGTARYAMSAPGYQVLVTGGFWPESILGIPTLYVAAGVGGVAVIGVAILLVRRRP
;
A
#
# COMPACT_ATOMS: atom_id res chain seq x y z
N MET A 1 -10.26 -2.22 -36.41
CA MET A 1 -8.91 -1.63 -36.55
C MET A 1 -8.62 -0.66 -35.41
N ASN A 2 -9.52 0.28 -35.06
CA ASN A 2 -9.37 1.13 -33.86
C ASN A 2 -9.39 0.36 -32.53
N TYR A 3 -10.17 -0.72 -32.43
CA TYR A 3 -10.35 -1.46 -31.17
C TYR A 3 -9.10 -2.18 -30.62
N ARG A 4 -8.20 -2.64 -31.51
CA ARG A 4 -6.92 -3.25 -31.08
C ARG A 4 -5.99 -2.23 -30.44
N LYS A 5 -6.00 -1.00 -30.97
CA LYS A 5 -5.26 0.11 -30.39
C LYS A 5 -5.84 0.48 -29.02
N SER A 6 -7.16 0.52 -28.87
CA SER A 6 -7.80 0.82 -27.57
C SER A 6 -7.51 -0.22 -26.49
N ASN A 7 -7.52 -1.52 -26.79
CA ASN A 7 -7.21 -2.55 -25.79
C ASN A 7 -5.73 -2.56 -25.40
N LEU A 8 -4.83 -2.33 -26.36
CA LEU A 8 -3.40 -2.17 -26.10
C LEU A 8 -3.11 -0.91 -25.29
N LEU A 9 -3.75 0.21 -25.64
CA LEU A 9 -3.62 1.48 -24.92
C LEU A 9 -4.21 1.37 -23.51
N LEU A 10 -5.27 0.58 -23.31
CA LEU A 10 -5.83 0.29 -21.99
C LEU A 10 -4.91 -0.60 -21.17
N ALA A 11 -4.31 -1.65 -21.76
CA ALA A 11 -3.31 -2.47 -21.08
C ALA A 11 -2.07 -1.66 -20.67
N VAL A 12 -1.62 -0.76 -21.55
CA VAL A 12 -0.53 0.19 -21.31
C VAL A 12 -0.91 1.23 -20.26
N PHE A 13 -2.12 1.79 -20.34
CA PHE A 13 -2.63 2.73 -19.36
C PHE A 13 -2.73 2.05 -18.00
N MET A 14 -3.27 0.83 -17.92
CA MET A 14 -3.30 0.04 -16.68
C MET A 14 -1.88 -0.24 -16.18
N ALA A 15 -0.93 -0.63 -17.03
CA ALA A 15 0.46 -0.82 -16.61
C ALA A 15 1.06 0.49 -16.04
N ILE A 16 0.92 1.63 -16.73
CA ILE A 16 1.51 2.91 -16.30
C ILE A 16 0.80 3.47 -15.06
N THR A 17 -0.54 3.42 -15.02
CA THR A 17 -1.37 3.97 -13.93
C THR A 17 -1.61 3.01 -12.77
N LEU A 18 -1.28 1.73 -12.88
CA LEU A 18 -1.21 0.82 -11.73
C LEU A 18 0.22 0.74 -11.20
N VAL A 19 1.24 0.69 -12.06
CA VAL A 19 2.63 0.53 -11.62
C VAL A 19 3.18 1.82 -11.00
N MET A 20 2.90 3.02 -11.56
CA MET A 20 3.37 4.28 -10.94
C MET A 20 2.74 4.56 -9.57
N PRO A 21 1.43 4.34 -9.34
CA PRO A 21 0.84 4.42 -8.00
C PRO A 21 1.23 3.28 -7.07
N VAL A 22 1.55 2.09 -7.58
CA VAL A 22 2.13 0.99 -6.77
C VAL A 22 3.54 1.36 -6.28
N PHE A 23 4.32 2.09 -7.09
CA PHE A 23 5.60 2.67 -6.66
C PHE A 23 5.44 3.84 -5.67
N ALA A 24 4.44 4.69 -5.87
CA ALA A 24 4.14 5.81 -4.98
C ALA A 24 3.39 5.39 -3.69
N GLY A 25 2.81 4.19 -3.67
CA GLY A 25 1.87 3.72 -2.65
C GLY A 25 2.21 2.31 -2.15
N ASN A 26 3.41 2.12 -1.61
CA ASN A 26 3.66 0.95 -0.77
C ASN A 26 2.88 1.08 0.54
N PHE A 27 1.63 0.61 0.55
CA PHE A 27 1.00 -0.30 1.53
C PHE A 27 -0.53 -0.26 1.37
N ILE A 28 -1.10 -1.45 1.12
CA ILE A 28 -2.50 -1.86 1.36
C ILE A 28 -3.57 -1.04 0.62
N SER A 29 -3.85 -1.46 -0.61
CA SER A 29 -5.20 -1.89 -1.00
C SER A 29 -5.13 -2.44 -2.41
N THR A 30 -5.62 -3.67 -2.60
CA THR A 30 -5.94 -4.18 -3.93
C THR A 30 -6.91 -3.20 -4.60
N PRO A 31 -6.58 -2.65 -5.79
CA PRO A 31 -7.61 -2.10 -6.64
C PRO A 31 -8.53 -3.27 -6.98
N GLN A 32 -9.80 -3.22 -6.55
CA GLN A 32 -10.82 -3.93 -7.30
C GLN A 32 -10.74 -3.35 -8.71
N MET A 33 -10.27 -4.15 -9.67
CA MET A 33 -10.36 -3.77 -11.07
C MET A 33 -11.80 -3.39 -11.33
N VAL A 34 -12.04 -2.12 -11.65
CA VAL A 34 -13.33 -1.64 -12.12
C VAL A 34 -13.50 -2.24 -13.51
N VAL A 35 -14.01 -3.47 -13.56
CA VAL A 35 -14.40 -4.13 -14.79
C VAL A 35 -15.63 -3.38 -15.30
N THR A 36 -15.41 -2.53 -16.30
CA THR A 36 -16.52 -1.99 -17.10
C THR A 36 -17.05 -3.06 -18.04
N PRO A 37 -18.35 -3.04 -18.38
CA PRO A 37 -19.03 -4.20 -18.93
C PRO A 37 -18.76 -4.44 -20.42
N ASN A 38 -18.64 -5.74 -20.74
CA ASN A 38 -18.93 -6.41 -22.01
C ASN A 38 -18.53 -5.69 -23.32
N HIS A 39 -17.32 -5.99 -23.80
CA HIS A 39 -16.98 -5.87 -25.22
C HIS A 39 -16.67 -7.24 -25.84
N SER A 40 -17.36 -7.55 -26.94
CA SER A 40 -17.11 -8.74 -27.76
C SER A 40 -15.99 -8.45 -28.77
N PRO A 41 -14.81 -9.11 -28.67
CA PRO A 41 -13.72 -8.89 -29.61
C PRO A 41 -13.96 -9.61 -30.95
N ALA A 42 -13.42 -9.04 -32.02
CA ALA A 42 -13.52 -9.56 -33.38
C ALA A 42 -12.37 -10.52 -33.71
N THR A 43 -12.66 -11.83 -33.69
CA THR A 43 -12.11 -13.01 -34.41
C THR A 43 -10.65 -13.13 -34.91
N THR A 44 -9.72 -12.22 -34.66
CA THR A 44 -8.28 -12.41 -35.00
C THR A 44 -7.38 -11.60 -34.06
N ASP A 45 -7.50 -11.79 -32.75
CA ASP A 45 -6.57 -11.15 -31.82
C ASP A 45 -5.14 -11.68 -32.03
N PRO A 46 -4.11 -10.83 -31.87
CA PRO A 46 -2.73 -11.29 -31.77
C PRO A 46 -2.61 -12.36 -30.68
N ASN A 47 -1.77 -13.37 -30.91
CA ASN A 47 -1.56 -14.47 -29.96
C ASN A 47 -0.66 -14.01 -28.81
N ILE A 48 -1.12 -12.99 -28.07
CA ILE A 48 -0.37 -12.45 -26.93
C ILE A 48 -0.44 -13.47 -25.81
N GLN A 49 0.70 -14.00 -25.40
CA GLN A 49 0.79 -15.02 -24.33
C GLN A 49 1.46 -14.50 -23.06
N THR A 50 2.14 -13.35 -23.16
CA THR A 50 2.97 -12.78 -22.09
C THR A 50 2.86 -11.25 -22.09
N ILE A 51 2.74 -10.66 -20.90
CA ILE A 51 2.96 -9.24 -20.63
C ILE A 51 4.04 -9.15 -19.54
N GLU A 52 5.10 -8.39 -19.78
CA GLU A 52 6.22 -8.25 -18.85
C GLU A 52 6.50 -6.78 -18.60
N VAL A 53 6.85 -6.47 -17.34
CA VAL A 53 7.17 -5.13 -16.90
C VAL A 53 8.49 -5.16 -16.15
N ALA A 54 9.40 -4.26 -16.48
CA ALA A 54 10.50 -3.89 -15.61
C ALA A 54 10.45 -2.39 -15.39
N GLY A 55 10.77 -1.97 -14.18
CA GLY A 55 10.87 -0.55 -13.91
C GLY A 55 11.68 -0.22 -12.70
N SER A 56 12.14 1.02 -12.68
CA SER A 56 12.98 1.55 -11.62
C SER A 56 12.55 2.97 -11.32
N MET A 57 12.32 3.25 -10.05
CA MET A 57 12.17 4.61 -9.55
C MET A 57 13.49 4.99 -8.88
N VAL A 58 14.09 6.08 -9.31
CA VAL A 58 15.15 6.76 -8.57
C VAL A 58 14.53 7.96 -7.88
N ASP A 59 14.64 8.03 -6.57
CA ASP A 59 14.20 9.21 -5.83
C ASP A 59 15.26 10.31 -5.85
N ALA A 60 14.89 11.51 -5.41
CA ALA A 60 15.80 12.67 -5.34
C ALA A 60 17.01 12.47 -4.40
N TRP A 61 17.06 11.35 -3.69
CA TRP A 61 18.07 11.00 -2.70
C TRP A 61 18.92 9.81 -3.15
N GLY A 62 18.74 9.38 -4.40
CA GLY A 62 19.46 8.26 -5.00
C GLY A 62 19.05 6.89 -4.47
N GLY A 63 17.95 6.82 -3.71
CA GLY A 63 17.25 5.57 -3.43
C GLY A 63 16.68 5.00 -4.71
N VAL A 64 16.89 3.71 -4.92
CA VAL A 64 16.41 3.01 -6.11
C VAL A 64 15.40 1.95 -5.70
N TYR A 65 14.25 1.99 -6.33
CA TYR A 65 13.14 1.06 -6.13
C TYR A 65 12.90 0.35 -7.44
N ASP A 66 13.32 -0.91 -7.50
CA ASP A 66 13.15 -1.71 -8.69
C ASP A 66 11.91 -2.59 -8.56
N ILE A 67 11.21 -2.75 -9.69
CA ILE A 67 10.15 -3.74 -9.86
C ILE A 67 10.45 -4.55 -11.12
N VAL A 68 10.15 -5.84 -11.03
CA VAL A 68 9.93 -6.66 -12.21
C VAL A 68 8.65 -7.44 -12.02
N GLY A 69 7.91 -7.62 -13.10
CA GLY A 69 6.67 -8.37 -13.08
C GLY A 69 6.39 -9.02 -14.42
N ALA A 70 5.58 -10.07 -14.39
CA ALA A 70 5.10 -10.74 -15.57
C ALA A 70 3.68 -11.26 -15.34
N VAL A 71 2.89 -11.30 -16.40
CA VAL A 71 1.60 -11.99 -16.46
C VAL A 71 1.63 -12.88 -17.68
N GLN A 72 1.36 -14.17 -17.50
CA GLN A 72 1.56 -15.18 -18.53
C GLN A 72 0.44 -16.21 -18.55
N ASN A 73 0.14 -16.73 -19.74
CA ASN A 73 -0.72 -17.90 -19.89
C ASN A 73 0.07 -19.16 -19.51
N ALA A 74 -0.07 -19.61 -18.27
CA ALA A 74 0.66 -20.76 -17.76
C ALA A 74 0.30 -22.06 -18.50
N SER A 75 -0.97 -22.25 -18.87
CA SER A 75 -1.40 -23.44 -19.65
C SER A 75 -0.81 -23.46 -21.07
N TYR A 76 -0.33 -22.31 -21.58
CA TYR A 76 0.39 -22.25 -22.86
C TYR A 76 1.86 -22.69 -22.71
N TYR A 77 2.53 -22.25 -21.64
CA TYR A 77 3.96 -22.46 -21.43
C TYR A 77 4.33 -23.70 -20.59
N ASP A 78 3.35 -24.37 -19.98
CA ASP A 78 3.51 -25.63 -19.23
C ASP A 78 4.54 -25.47 -18.09
N TYR A 79 4.32 -24.48 -17.22
CA TYR A 79 5.19 -24.23 -16.09
C TYR A 79 5.08 -25.34 -15.05
N SER A 80 6.14 -26.13 -14.88
CA SER A 80 6.11 -27.31 -13.99
C SER A 80 5.66 -27.05 -12.54
N HIS A 81 5.80 -25.81 -12.06
CA HIS A 81 5.35 -25.42 -10.72
C HIS A 81 3.84 -25.15 -10.64
N THR A 82 3.17 -24.91 -11.77
CA THR A 82 1.71 -24.78 -11.87
C THR A 82 1.02 -26.12 -12.11
N ASP A 83 1.70 -27.16 -12.63
CA ASP A 83 1.08 -28.47 -12.95
C ASP A 83 0.30 -29.09 -11.78
N ALA A 84 0.87 -29.00 -10.57
CA ALA A 84 0.24 -29.55 -9.38
C ALA A 84 -1.01 -28.74 -8.98
N ILE A 85 -0.98 -27.42 -9.18
CA ILE A 85 -2.09 -26.52 -8.94
C ILE A 85 -3.19 -26.76 -9.99
N GLU A 86 -2.82 -26.85 -11.26
CA GLU A 86 -3.74 -27.16 -12.36
C GLU A 86 -4.43 -28.49 -12.12
N SER A 87 -3.67 -29.53 -11.75
CA SER A 87 -4.20 -30.86 -11.43
C SER A 87 -5.16 -30.84 -10.23
N ALA A 88 -4.86 -30.06 -9.19
CA ALA A 88 -5.72 -29.90 -8.03
C ALA A 88 -7.04 -29.20 -8.42
N ILE A 89 -6.96 -28.10 -9.18
CA ILE A 89 -8.13 -27.36 -9.65
C ILE A 89 -8.96 -28.21 -10.61
N ASP A 90 -8.36 -28.94 -11.54
CA ASP A 90 -9.06 -29.86 -12.44
C ASP A 90 -9.84 -30.94 -11.68
N SER A 91 -9.25 -31.47 -10.60
CA SER A 91 -9.92 -32.41 -9.71
C SER A 91 -11.13 -31.76 -9.02
N GLN A 92 -10.98 -30.54 -8.52
CA GLN A 92 -12.08 -29.76 -7.92
C GLN A 92 -13.19 -29.47 -8.95
N LEU A 93 -12.81 -29.10 -10.17
CA LEU A 93 -13.70 -28.88 -11.31
C LEU A 93 -14.34 -30.16 -11.87
N ALA A 94 -14.06 -31.34 -11.30
CA ALA A 94 -14.84 -32.56 -11.53
C ALA A 94 -15.95 -32.78 -10.47
N SER A 95 -15.90 -32.08 -9.34
CA SER A 95 -16.85 -32.17 -8.21
C SER A 95 -17.99 -31.14 -8.30
N GLU A 96 -19.08 -31.27 -7.55
CA GLU A 96 -20.15 -30.24 -7.52
C GLU A 96 -19.93 -29.18 -6.42
N GLU A 97 -18.88 -29.32 -5.60
CA GLU A 97 -18.70 -28.62 -4.32
C GLU A 97 -18.10 -27.21 -4.49
N GLY A 98 -17.22 -27.00 -5.47
CA GLY A 98 -16.58 -25.70 -5.73
C GLY A 98 -15.17 -25.86 -6.30
N TYR A 99 -14.45 -24.74 -6.41
CA TYR A 99 -13.05 -24.70 -6.83
C TYR A 99 -12.34 -23.44 -6.34
N VAL A 100 -11.01 -23.49 -6.26
CA VAL A 100 -10.20 -22.29 -6.03
C VAL A 100 -10.14 -21.45 -7.30
N SER A 101 -10.79 -20.28 -7.30
CA SER A 101 -10.86 -19.36 -8.45
C SER A 101 -9.84 -18.23 -8.41
N ARG A 102 -9.11 -18.09 -7.30
CA ARG A 102 -7.96 -17.19 -7.20
C ARG A 102 -7.01 -17.67 -6.13
N ILE A 103 -5.73 -17.60 -6.43
CA ILE A 103 -4.63 -17.83 -5.49
C ILE A 103 -3.76 -16.59 -5.49
N THR A 104 -3.46 -16.02 -4.33
CA THR A 104 -2.50 -14.92 -4.17
C THR A 104 -1.51 -15.29 -3.07
N PHE A 105 -0.25 -15.48 -3.40
CA PHE A 105 0.81 -15.77 -2.45
C PHE A 105 1.80 -14.62 -2.38
N ASN A 106 1.97 -14.05 -1.20
CA ASN A 106 2.92 -12.98 -0.91
C ASN A 106 4.00 -13.51 0.03
N LEU A 107 5.25 -13.17 -0.25
CA LEU A 107 6.39 -13.50 0.60
C LEU A 107 7.33 -12.30 0.67
N GLY A 108 7.47 -11.73 1.87
CA GLY A 108 8.38 -10.62 2.15
C GLY A 108 9.63 -11.08 2.89
N GLY A 109 10.80 -10.56 2.50
CA GLY A 109 12.10 -10.87 3.14
C GLY A 109 12.25 -10.29 4.55
N THR A 110 11.67 -9.11 4.79
CA THR A 110 11.49 -8.50 6.12
C THR A 110 10.13 -7.80 6.16
N THR A 111 9.51 -7.73 7.34
CA THR A 111 8.17 -7.14 7.49
C THR A 111 8.25 -5.87 8.33
N PRO A 112 8.10 -4.67 7.75
CA PRO A 112 7.98 -3.45 8.55
C PRO A 112 6.63 -3.43 9.26
N PHE A 113 6.64 -3.14 10.55
CA PHE A 113 5.43 -2.94 11.35
C PHE A 113 5.11 -1.44 11.49
N PRO A 114 3.85 -1.07 11.81
CA PRO A 114 3.43 0.32 11.91
C PRO A 114 4.25 1.18 12.90
N ASN A 115 4.83 0.54 13.93
CA ASN A 115 5.71 1.20 14.91
C ASN A 115 7.17 1.34 14.46
N GLY A 116 7.45 1.01 13.20
CA GLY A 116 8.78 1.04 12.61
C GLY A 116 9.68 -0.14 12.99
N ALA A 117 9.23 -1.12 13.77
CA ALA A 117 10.00 -2.34 14.01
C ALA A 117 10.07 -3.20 12.74
N MET A 118 11.22 -3.82 12.48
CA MET A 118 11.40 -4.76 11.38
C MET A 118 11.28 -6.20 11.90
N GLY A 119 10.21 -6.88 11.49
CA GLY A 119 9.93 -8.27 11.77
C GLY A 119 10.61 -9.26 10.84
N ALA A 120 10.47 -10.54 11.19
CA ALA A 120 10.92 -11.64 10.35
C ALA A 120 10.16 -11.70 9.02
N ALA A 121 10.66 -12.52 8.09
CA ALA A 121 9.96 -12.81 6.85
C ALA A 121 8.57 -13.39 7.12
N MET A 122 7.59 -12.99 6.33
CA MET A 122 6.21 -13.43 6.47
C MET A 122 5.70 -13.92 5.12
N ALA A 123 5.00 -15.06 5.14
CA ALA A 123 4.29 -15.57 3.98
C ALA A 123 2.79 -15.46 4.21
N VAL A 124 2.06 -14.98 3.20
CA VAL A 124 0.61 -14.80 3.22
C VAL A 124 0.04 -15.45 1.97
N LEU A 125 -0.83 -16.44 2.15
CA LEU A 125 -1.57 -17.11 1.08
C LEU A 125 -3.06 -16.75 1.20
N GLN A 126 -3.60 -16.09 0.18
CA GLN A 126 -5.02 -15.80 0.07
C GLN A 126 -5.64 -16.65 -1.04
N LEU A 127 -6.74 -17.29 -0.73
CA LEU A 127 -7.45 -18.19 -1.62
C LEU A 127 -8.90 -17.76 -1.73
N THR A 128 -9.43 -17.65 -2.94
CA THR A 128 -10.86 -17.47 -3.17
C THR A 128 -11.45 -18.78 -3.66
N VAL A 129 -12.44 -19.30 -2.94
CA VAL A 129 -13.21 -20.48 -3.31
C VAL A 129 -14.60 -20.05 -3.78
N THR A 130 -14.98 -20.51 -4.96
CA THR A 130 -16.29 -20.21 -5.56
C THR A 130 -16.99 -21.50 -5.98
N PRO A 131 -18.33 -21.51 -6.01
CA PRO A 131 -19.09 -22.66 -6.47
C PRO A 131 -18.91 -22.90 -7.97
N VAL A 132 -19.18 -24.13 -8.39
CA VAL A 132 -19.29 -24.50 -9.80
C VAL A 132 -20.74 -24.33 -10.25
N VAL A 133 -20.95 -23.63 -11.36
CA VAL A 133 -22.29 -23.41 -11.93
C VAL A 133 -22.60 -24.49 -12.96
N ILE A 134 -23.66 -25.28 -12.76
CA ILE A 134 -24.08 -26.38 -13.65
C ILE A 134 -25.19 -25.88 -14.59
N VAL A 135 -25.00 -25.98 -15.91
CA VAL A 135 -25.92 -25.42 -16.93
C VAL A 135 -26.80 -26.50 -17.57
N PRO A 136 -28.16 -26.46 -17.48
CA PRO A 136 -28.96 -25.87 -18.58
C PRO A 136 -30.30 -25.15 -18.23
N GLU A 137 -30.58 -24.05 -18.94
CA GLU A 137 -31.84 -23.25 -19.07
C GLU A 137 -32.95 -23.30 -17.98
N LEU A 138 -33.06 -22.19 -17.23
CA LEU A 138 -34.23 -21.54 -16.61
C LEU A 138 -35.26 -22.31 -15.71
N ASP A 139 -34.84 -23.20 -14.82
CA ASP A 139 -35.45 -23.47 -13.49
C ASP A 139 -34.49 -23.23 -12.29
N ASP A 140 -35.04 -22.84 -11.13
CA ASP A 140 -34.43 -22.21 -9.91
C ASP A 140 -33.20 -22.89 -9.21
N GLN A 141 -32.45 -23.83 -9.83
CA GLN A 141 -31.37 -24.59 -9.16
C GLN A 141 -30.10 -24.80 -10.02
N TYR A 142 -29.33 -23.74 -10.29
CA TYR A 142 -28.13 -23.78 -11.16
C TYR A 142 -26.79 -24.06 -10.45
N TYR A 143 -26.75 -24.01 -9.12
CA TYR A 143 -25.54 -24.19 -8.32
C TYR A 143 -25.94 -24.48 -6.88
N GLU A 144 -25.09 -25.19 -6.16
CA GLU A 144 -25.13 -25.25 -4.71
C GLU A 144 -24.12 -24.24 -4.16
N ASN A 145 -24.50 -23.52 -3.11
CA ASN A 145 -23.56 -22.65 -2.43
C ASN A 145 -22.54 -23.52 -1.71
N VAL A 146 -21.26 -23.16 -1.83
CA VAL A 146 -20.19 -23.82 -1.08
C VAL A 146 -20.48 -23.63 0.42
N SER A 147 -20.32 -24.67 1.23
CA SER A 147 -20.28 -24.52 2.69
C SER A 147 -18.87 -24.08 3.14
N SER A 148 -18.74 -23.50 4.33
CA SER A 148 -17.41 -23.14 4.83
C SER A 148 -16.50 -24.35 5.02
N THR A 149 -17.04 -25.51 5.37
CA THR A 149 -16.27 -26.76 5.50
C THR A 149 -15.74 -27.24 4.15
N GLU A 150 -16.58 -27.26 3.11
CA GLU A 150 -16.14 -27.61 1.75
C GLU A 150 -15.11 -26.61 1.23
N ALA A 151 -15.30 -25.31 1.50
CA ALA A 151 -14.34 -24.29 1.09
C ALA A 151 -12.97 -24.46 1.78
N ILE A 152 -12.95 -24.86 3.05
CA ILE A 152 -11.72 -25.22 3.76
C ILE A 152 -11.06 -26.42 3.08
N ASP A 153 -11.78 -27.52 2.87
CA ASP A 153 -11.22 -28.74 2.26
C ASP A 153 -10.63 -28.45 0.86
N ILE A 154 -11.34 -27.67 0.03
CA ILE A 154 -10.89 -27.22 -1.29
C ILE A 154 -9.64 -26.34 -1.20
N ALA A 155 -9.56 -25.44 -0.21
CA ALA A 155 -8.43 -24.55 -0.02
C ALA A 155 -7.18 -25.30 0.48
N GLU A 156 -7.34 -26.23 1.43
CA GLU A 156 -6.25 -27.00 2.03
C GLU A 156 -5.47 -27.83 1.00
N ASP A 157 -6.15 -28.32 -0.05
CA ASP A 157 -5.49 -28.97 -1.19
C ASP A 157 -4.41 -28.07 -1.84
N ILE A 158 -4.67 -26.76 -1.94
CA ILE A 158 -3.71 -25.79 -2.48
C ILE A 158 -2.69 -25.36 -1.41
N VAL A 159 -3.11 -25.19 -0.15
CA VAL A 159 -2.20 -24.83 0.96
C VAL A 159 -1.03 -25.81 1.05
N ILE A 160 -1.32 -27.12 1.02
CA ILE A 160 -0.32 -28.19 1.09
C ILE A 160 0.72 -28.08 -0.04
N LEU A 161 0.32 -27.63 -1.24
CA LEU A 161 1.24 -27.44 -2.36
C LEU A 161 2.24 -26.31 -2.06
N TYR A 162 1.79 -25.19 -1.48
CA TYR A 162 2.65 -24.07 -1.10
C TYR A 162 3.54 -24.41 0.10
N GLU A 163 3.01 -25.06 1.13
CA GLU A 163 3.78 -25.53 2.29
C GLU A 163 4.92 -26.46 1.86
N SER A 164 4.62 -27.43 0.99
CA SER A 164 5.60 -28.35 0.43
C SER A 164 6.64 -27.64 -0.44
N ALA A 165 6.19 -26.72 -1.31
CA ALA A 165 7.07 -26.01 -2.23
C ALA A 165 8.09 -25.12 -1.50
N PHE A 166 7.68 -24.45 -0.42
CA PHE A 166 8.51 -23.48 0.29
C PHE A 166 9.06 -23.99 1.63
N SER A 167 8.70 -25.21 2.05
CA SER A 167 9.03 -25.76 3.36
C SER A 167 8.57 -24.85 4.51
N ILE A 168 7.33 -24.37 4.40
CA ILE A 168 6.66 -23.48 5.37
C ILE A 168 5.44 -24.18 5.97
N ASP A 169 4.92 -23.64 7.07
CA ASP A 169 3.73 -24.14 7.79
C ASP A 169 2.72 -22.99 7.87
N LEU A 170 1.70 -23.02 7.02
CA LEU A 170 0.72 -21.97 6.83
C LEU A 170 -0.45 -22.19 7.78
N GLN A 171 -0.73 -21.20 8.62
CA GLN A 171 -1.86 -21.25 9.54
C GLN A 171 -3.01 -20.42 9.00
N ARG A 172 -4.22 -20.97 8.99
CA ARG A 172 -5.41 -20.21 8.61
C ARG A 172 -5.61 -19.06 9.58
N LEU A 173 -5.64 -17.84 9.04
CA LEU A 173 -5.88 -16.60 9.74
C LEU A 173 -7.37 -16.25 9.74
N GLU A 174 -8.03 -16.26 8.59
CA GLU A 174 -9.43 -15.84 8.52
C GLU A 174 -10.21 -16.54 7.40
N ILE A 175 -11.53 -16.54 7.54
CA ILE A 175 -12.48 -16.96 6.51
C ILE A 175 -13.55 -15.88 6.36
N MET A 176 -13.68 -15.35 5.15
CA MET A 176 -14.65 -14.33 4.77
C MET A 176 -15.62 -14.91 3.74
N LYS A 177 -16.89 -15.00 4.06
CA LYS A 177 -17.98 -15.32 3.14
C LYS A 177 -18.21 -14.13 2.20
N THR A 178 -18.01 -14.35 0.91
CA THR A 178 -18.20 -13.33 -0.13
C THR A 178 -19.49 -13.60 -0.90
N ILE A 179 -20.18 -12.53 -1.31
CA ILE A 179 -21.28 -12.62 -2.26
C ILE A 179 -20.72 -12.23 -3.61
N VAL A 180 -20.87 -13.12 -4.58
CA VAL A 180 -20.50 -12.81 -5.96
C VAL A 180 -21.75 -12.73 -6.79
N ASP A 181 -21.96 -11.56 -7.37
CA ASP A 181 -23.08 -11.25 -8.24
C ASP A 181 -22.61 -11.39 -9.69
N THR A 182 -23.14 -12.36 -10.42
CA THR A 182 -22.84 -12.55 -11.84
C THR A 182 -24.08 -12.34 -12.69
N GLU A 183 -23.91 -11.65 -13.82
CA GLU A 183 -24.97 -11.56 -14.81
C GLU A 183 -24.99 -12.84 -15.67
N TYR A 184 -26.11 -13.54 -15.66
CA TYR A 184 -26.40 -14.69 -16.50
C TYR A 184 -27.32 -14.25 -17.65
N THR A 185 -26.88 -14.43 -18.89
CA THR A 185 -27.61 -14.14 -20.15
C THR A 185 -27.96 -12.67 -20.46
N GLY A 186 -27.38 -11.71 -19.75
CA GLY A 186 -27.57 -10.27 -20.03
C GLY A 186 -28.86 -9.66 -19.48
N SER A 187 -29.55 -10.37 -18.57
CA SER A 187 -30.76 -9.84 -17.92
C SER A 187 -31.09 -10.42 -16.54
N GLU A 188 -30.47 -11.53 -16.13
CA GLU A 188 -30.71 -12.15 -14.81
C GLU A 188 -29.43 -12.11 -13.98
N TRP A 189 -29.52 -11.61 -12.75
CA TRP A 189 -28.42 -11.62 -11.79
C TRP A 189 -28.54 -12.84 -10.90
N VAL A 190 -27.43 -13.54 -10.76
CA VAL A 190 -27.32 -14.73 -9.92
C VAL A 190 -26.31 -14.44 -8.82
N ASN A 191 -26.76 -14.62 -7.57
CA ASN A 191 -25.96 -14.34 -6.39
C ASN A 191 -25.57 -15.67 -5.76
N TYR A 192 -24.27 -15.94 -5.71
CA TYR A 192 -23.75 -17.14 -5.06
C TYR A 192 -22.78 -16.76 -3.94
N TYR A 193 -22.66 -17.65 -2.97
CA TYR A 193 -21.71 -17.48 -1.86
C TYR A 193 -20.39 -18.16 -2.20
N GLY A 194 -19.31 -17.40 -2.12
CA GLY A 194 -17.94 -17.90 -2.09
C GLY A 194 -17.30 -17.66 -0.73
N TYR A 195 -16.04 -18.07 -0.58
CA TYR A 195 -15.23 -17.74 0.59
C TYR A 195 -13.86 -17.25 0.16
N GLU A 196 -13.35 -16.28 0.88
CA GLU A 196 -11.96 -15.86 0.86
C GLU A 196 -11.30 -16.38 2.14
N LEU A 197 -10.22 -17.12 2.00
CA LEU A 197 -9.47 -17.70 3.10
C LEU A 197 -8.06 -17.11 3.08
N THR A 198 -7.64 -16.55 4.20
CA THR A 198 -6.28 -16.04 4.39
C THR A 198 -5.51 -16.99 5.29
N TYR A 199 -4.32 -17.40 4.85
CA TYR A 199 -3.35 -18.18 5.62
C TYR A 199 -2.07 -17.39 5.78
N VAL A 200 -1.47 -17.44 6.96
CA VAL A 200 -0.28 -16.67 7.30
C VAL A 200 0.72 -17.54 8.05
N THR A 201 2.00 -17.26 7.86
CA THR A 201 3.06 -17.79 8.71
C THR A 201 4.18 -16.77 8.87
N ILE A 202 4.77 -16.76 10.06
CA ILE A 202 5.93 -15.93 10.39
C ILE A 202 7.13 -16.87 10.42
N LEU A 203 8.09 -16.61 9.55
CA LEU A 203 9.22 -17.50 9.32
C LEU A 203 10.37 -17.14 10.25
N SER A 204 11.12 -18.15 10.68
CA SER A 204 12.46 -17.90 11.22
C SER A 204 13.33 -17.21 10.16
N PRO A 205 14.37 -16.44 10.53
CA PRO A 205 15.24 -15.76 9.57
C PRO A 205 15.81 -16.70 8.49
N ASP A 206 16.34 -17.86 8.89
CA ASP A 206 16.88 -18.86 7.96
C ASP A 206 15.79 -19.48 7.08
N GLY A 207 14.60 -19.71 7.66
CA GLY A 207 13.43 -20.18 6.92
C GLY A 207 12.94 -19.17 5.89
N GLY A 208 12.93 -17.88 6.25
CA GLY A 208 12.58 -16.76 5.36
C GLY A 208 13.51 -16.66 4.16
N VAL A 209 14.82 -16.66 4.41
CA VAL A 209 15.84 -16.65 3.34
C VAL A 209 15.69 -17.88 2.44
N THR A 210 15.45 -19.06 3.01
CA THR A 210 15.27 -20.30 2.23
C THR A 210 14.01 -20.25 1.36
N ALA A 211 12.87 -19.85 1.94
CA ALA A 211 11.60 -19.74 1.23
C ALA A 211 11.70 -18.69 0.11
N LEU A 212 12.31 -17.53 0.38
CA LEU A 212 12.44 -16.46 -0.58
C LEU A 212 13.38 -16.82 -1.75
N ASN A 213 14.51 -17.46 -1.48
CA ASN A 213 15.38 -17.98 -2.54
C ASN A 213 14.67 -19.01 -3.42
N THR A 214 13.84 -19.85 -2.80
CA THR A 214 13.01 -20.83 -3.53
C THR A 214 11.96 -20.11 -4.38
N MET A 215 11.30 -19.08 -3.84
CA MET A 215 10.33 -18.25 -4.55
C MET A 215 10.94 -17.50 -5.72
N ARG A 216 12.07 -16.82 -5.52
CA ARG A 216 12.83 -16.16 -6.59
C ARG A 216 13.21 -17.13 -7.70
N SER A 217 13.73 -18.30 -7.33
CA SER A 217 14.09 -19.35 -8.31
C SER A 217 12.87 -19.82 -9.10
N ARG A 218 11.72 -20.00 -8.43
CA ARG A 218 10.44 -20.35 -9.06
C ARG A 218 9.98 -19.25 -10.02
N LEU A 219 9.94 -18.00 -9.56
CA LEU A 219 9.48 -16.87 -10.36
C LEU A 219 10.40 -16.58 -11.55
N ALA A 220 11.71 -16.77 -11.41
CA ALA A 220 12.66 -16.67 -12.52
C ALA A 220 12.42 -17.74 -13.61
N THR A 221 11.73 -18.86 -13.30
CA THR A 221 11.36 -19.82 -14.35
C THR A 221 10.37 -19.27 -15.37
N LEU A 222 9.63 -18.20 -15.02
CA LEU A 222 8.74 -17.48 -15.94
C LEU A 222 9.51 -16.75 -17.05
N GLY A 223 10.81 -16.52 -16.89
CA GLY A 223 11.65 -15.92 -17.91
C GLY A 223 11.43 -14.42 -18.17
N GLY A 224 11.96 -13.94 -19.29
CA GLY A 224 11.93 -12.52 -19.67
C GLY A 224 12.51 -11.63 -18.56
N PHE A 225 11.83 -10.54 -18.21
CA PHE A 225 12.25 -9.68 -17.11
C PHE A 225 12.29 -10.37 -15.73
N MET A 226 11.55 -11.46 -15.53
CA MET A 226 11.61 -12.20 -14.27
C MET A 226 12.94 -12.91 -14.04
N ASP A 227 13.77 -13.12 -15.07
CA ASP A 227 15.12 -13.67 -14.88
C ASP A 227 16.02 -12.76 -14.03
N VAL A 228 15.75 -11.45 -14.05
CA VAL A 228 16.55 -10.44 -13.33
C VAL A 228 16.58 -10.72 -11.83
N ILE A 229 15.49 -11.23 -11.26
CA ILE A 229 15.44 -11.57 -9.83
C ILE A 229 16.30 -12.79 -9.50
N GLY A 230 16.81 -13.53 -10.48
CA GLY A 230 17.78 -14.60 -10.27
C GLY A 230 19.21 -14.08 -10.07
N ALA A 231 19.44 -12.78 -10.24
CA ALA A 231 20.76 -12.19 -10.14
C ALA A 231 21.35 -12.26 -8.73
N SER A 232 22.68 -12.35 -8.64
CA SER A 232 23.37 -12.54 -7.36
C SER A 232 23.36 -11.32 -6.45
N GLU A 233 23.13 -10.11 -6.99
CA GLU A 233 23.12 -8.88 -6.21
C GLU A 233 21.69 -8.44 -5.83
N TRP A 234 20.66 -9.14 -6.32
CA TRP A 234 19.28 -8.93 -5.89
C TRP A 234 19.11 -9.34 -4.42
N THR A 235 18.72 -8.40 -3.57
CA THR A 235 18.84 -8.52 -2.11
C THR A 235 17.64 -9.20 -1.45
N ASP A 236 17.83 -10.40 -0.90
CA ASP A 236 16.76 -11.21 -0.30
C ASP A 236 15.95 -10.45 0.77
N LEU A 237 16.60 -9.88 1.78
CA LEU A 237 15.90 -9.29 2.93
C LEU A 237 15.09 -8.03 2.60
N LEU A 238 15.36 -7.40 1.45
CA LEU A 238 14.65 -6.20 0.97
C LEU A 238 13.70 -6.52 -0.19
N THR A 239 13.55 -7.81 -0.52
CA THR A 239 12.66 -8.25 -1.59
C THR A 239 11.27 -8.54 -1.04
N ALA A 240 10.26 -8.01 -1.73
CA ALA A 240 8.89 -8.50 -1.64
C ALA A 240 8.56 -9.25 -2.94
N THR A 241 7.98 -10.44 -2.82
CA THR A 241 7.51 -11.22 -3.97
C THR A 241 6.04 -11.54 -3.86
N THR A 242 5.36 -11.53 -4.99
CA THR A 242 3.95 -11.89 -5.11
C THR A 242 3.78 -12.82 -6.30
N GLU A 243 3.00 -13.86 -6.14
CA GLU A 243 2.50 -14.72 -7.21
C GLU A 243 0.99 -14.79 -7.13
N VAL A 244 0.33 -14.66 -8.27
CA VAL A 244 -1.11 -14.70 -8.39
C VAL A 244 -1.47 -15.69 -9.47
N ILE A 245 -2.34 -16.65 -9.18
CA ILE A 245 -2.83 -17.62 -10.15
C ILE A 245 -4.34 -17.47 -10.27
N PHE A 246 -4.78 -17.31 -11.51
CA PHE A 246 -6.20 -17.20 -11.86
C PHE A 246 -6.57 -18.31 -12.86
N PRO A 247 -7.51 -19.19 -12.52
CA PRO A 247 -8.19 -20.00 -13.51
C PRO A 247 -9.06 -19.09 -14.38
N ALA A 248 -8.62 -18.87 -15.60
CA ALA A 248 -9.36 -18.16 -16.63
C ALA A 248 -10.16 -19.16 -17.45
N ILE A 249 -11.44 -18.87 -17.64
CA ILE A 249 -12.39 -19.81 -18.21
C ILE A 249 -12.77 -19.35 -19.60
N TYR A 250 -12.53 -20.20 -20.59
CA TYR A 250 -12.75 -19.90 -22.00
C TYR A 250 -13.85 -20.80 -22.59
N ARG A 251 -14.74 -20.22 -23.40
CA ARG A 251 -15.79 -20.96 -24.14
C ARG A 251 -15.44 -21.08 -25.62
N PRO A 252 -15.03 -22.27 -26.11
CA PRO A 252 -14.57 -22.45 -27.49
C PRO A 252 -15.59 -22.09 -28.57
N SER A 253 -16.89 -22.16 -28.27
CA SER A 253 -17.96 -21.93 -29.24
C SER A 253 -18.31 -20.45 -29.48
N GLN A 254 -17.83 -19.53 -28.62
CA GLN A 254 -18.22 -18.12 -28.66
C GLN A 254 -17.08 -17.14 -28.93
N TYR A 255 -15.82 -17.57 -28.76
CA TYR A 255 -14.67 -16.66 -28.77
C TYR A 255 -13.50 -17.24 -29.57
N THR A 256 -12.45 -16.43 -29.77
CA THR A 256 -11.19 -16.87 -30.37
C THR A 256 -10.23 -17.39 -29.30
N PRO A 257 -9.39 -18.40 -29.62
CA PRO A 257 -8.68 -19.18 -28.60
C PRO A 257 -7.59 -18.39 -27.87
N GLY A 258 -7.53 -18.55 -26.55
CA GLY A 258 -6.28 -18.68 -25.78
C GLY A 258 -5.34 -17.48 -25.66
N SER A 259 -5.66 -16.28 -26.16
CA SER A 259 -4.79 -15.11 -25.91
C SER A 259 -4.91 -14.65 -24.46
N LEU A 260 -3.79 -14.28 -23.84
CA LEU A 260 -3.72 -13.76 -22.48
C LEU A 260 -4.66 -12.57 -22.25
N VAL A 261 -4.73 -11.64 -23.21
CA VAL A 261 -5.63 -10.48 -23.11
C VAL A 261 -7.09 -10.91 -23.03
N SER A 262 -7.48 -11.94 -23.79
CA SER A 262 -8.81 -12.53 -23.66
C SER A 262 -9.00 -13.19 -22.30
N LEU A 263 -8.03 -13.99 -21.84
CA LEU A 263 -8.10 -14.68 -20.54
C LEU A 263 -8.24 -13.70 -19.36
N LEU A 264 -7.48 -12.60 -19.37
CA LEU A 264 -7.57 -11.54 -18.35
C LEU A 264 -8.96 -10.89 -18.31
N GLY A 265 -9.63 -10.77 -19.45
CA GLY A 265 -11.02 -10.31 -19.53
C GLY A 265 -12.03 -11.26 -18.87
N TYR A 266 -11.65 -12.50 -18.58
CA TYR A 266 -12.49 -13.52 -17.94
C TYR A 266 -12.05 -13.88 -16.51
N VAL A 267 -11.08 -13.15 -15.93
CA VAL A 267 -10.71 -13.34 -14.52
C VAL A 267 -11.91 -13.01 -13.62
N GLY A 268 -12.19 -13.88 -12.67
CA GLY A 268 -13.31 -13.73 -11.72
C GLY A 268 -14.67 -14.17 -12.25
N TYR A 269 -14.78 -14.62 -13.50
CA TYR A 269 -16.02 -15.24 -13.98
C TYR A 269 -16.18 -16.65 -13.37
N PRO A 270 -17.41 -17.08 -13.06
CA PRO A 270 -17.63 -18.42 -12.51
C PRO A 270 -17.38 -19.51 -13.56
N TYR A 271 -16.94 -20.68 -13.11
CA TYR A 271 -16.85 -21.86 -13.94
C TYR A 271 -18.24 -22.41 -14.27
N TYR A 272 -18.51 -22.57 -15.57
CA TYR A 272 -19.75 -23.16 -16.06
C TYR A 272 -19.50 -24.58 -16.55
N ARG A 273 -19.98 -25.57 -15.79
CA ARG A 273 -19.97 -26.96 -16.22
C ARG A 273 -21.20 -27.24 -17.10
N PRO A 274 -21.01 -27.79 -18.32
CA PRO A 274 -22.16 -28.23 -19.12
C PRO A 274 -22.83 -29.42 -18.45
N HIS A 275 -24.15 -29.37 -18.28
CA HIS A 275 -24.91 -30.59 -18.02
C HIS A 275 -24.81 -31.54 -19.21
N ALA A 276 -24.92 -32.84 -18.97
CA ALA A 276 -24.77 -33.89 -19.99
C ALA A 276 -25.71 -33.71 -21.21
N SER A 277 -26.83 -32.99 -21.07
CA SER A 277 -27.75 -32.69 -22.17
C SER A 277 -27.32 -31.51 -23.07
N HIS A 278 -26.30 -30.72 -22.69
CA HIS A 278 -25.82 -29.57 -23.46
C HIS A 278 -24.28 -29.49 -23.51
N PRO A 279 -23.62 -30.47 -24.15
CA PRO A 279 -22.15 -30.51 -24.26
C PRO A 279 -21.56 -29.30 -25.02
N SER A 280 -22.37 -28.52 -25.73
CA SER A 280 -21.92 -27.30 -26.44
C SER A 280 -21.52 -26.14 -25.52
N TYR A 281 -21.79 -26.21 -24.22
CA TYR A 281 -21.38 -25.22 -23.20
C TYR A 281 -20.09 -25.61 -22.46
N GLU A 282 -19.35 -26.59 -22.98
CA GLU A 282 -18.03 -26.95 -22.44
C GLU A 282 -17.13 -25.72 -22.39
N CYS A 283 -16.60 -25.45 -21.20
CA CYS A 283 -15.58 -24.43 -20.97
C CYS A 283 -14.25 -25.15 -20.79
N GLU A 284 -13.19 -24.57 -21.34
CA GLU A 284 -11.81 -24.98 -21.07
C GLU A 284 -11.25 -24.08 -19.98
N MET A 285 -10.58 -24.68 -19.00
CA MET A 285 -9.83 -23.96 -17.98
C MET A 285 -8.43 -23.70 -18.51
N ASN A 286 -7.96 -22.47 -18.34
CA ASN A 286 -6.56 -22.09 -18.55
C ASN A 286 -6.08 -21.41 -17.27
N LEU A 287 -4.83 -21.61 -16.91
CA LEU A 287 -4.19 -20.89 -15.82
C LEU A 287 -3.49 -19.65 -16.35
N VAL A 288 -3.77 -18.51 -15.74
CA VAL A 288 -2.96 -17.31 -15.86
C VAL A 288 -2.13 -17.17 -14.59
N VAL A 289 -0.81 -17.03 -14.75
CA VAL A 289 0.12 -16.73 -13.66
C VAL A 289 0.58 -15.28 -13.77
N GLY A 290 0.36 -14.52 -12.72
CA GLY A 290 0.95 -13.20 -12.50
C GLY A 290 2.04 -13.31 -11.44
N ALA A 291 3.14 -12.61 -11.63
CA ALA A 291 4.22 -12.55 -10.68
C ALA A 291 4.81 -11.14 -10.61
N GLN A 292 5.28 -10.78 -9.43
CA GLN A 292 5.96 -9.52 -9.16
C GLN A 292 7.06 -9.76 -8.15
N ALA A 293 8.18 -9.07 -8.34
CA ALA A 293 9.18 -8.86 -7.31
C ALA A 293 9.57 -7.39 -7.27
N SER A 294 9.78 -6.87 -6.08
CA SER A 294 10.35 -5.54 -5.88
C SER A 294 11.50 -5.57 -4.90
N GLN A 295 12.45 -4.66 -5.06
CA GLN A 295 13.52 -4.40 -4.10
C GLN A 295 13.73 -2.90 -3.92
N ASN A 296 14.24 -2.49 -2.76
CA ASN A 296 14.60 -1.11 -2.47
C ASN A 296 16.05 -1.05 -2.00
N VAL A 297 16.86 -0.21 -2.65
CA VAL A 297 18.26 0.04 -2.29
C VAL A 297 18.46 1.55 -2.07
N PRO A 298 18.33 2.03 -0.81
CA PRO A 298 18.55 3.44 -0.49
C PRO A 298 20.00 3.88 -0.77
N GLY A 299 20.17 5.04 -1.42
CA GLY A 299 21.48 5.64 -1.69
C GLY A 299 22.34 4.86 -2.70
N GLN A 300 21.71 4.15 -3.63
CA GLN A 300 22.36 3.40 -4.70
C GLN A 300 22.95 4.34 -5.78
N VAL A 301 22.26 5.44 -6.08
CA VAL A 301 22.73 6.51 -6.97
C VAL A 301 23.27 7.64 -6.11
N GLU A 302 24.41 8.22 -6.47
CA GLU A 302 24.90 9.42 -5.78
C GLU A 302 24.23 10.66 -6.36
N ALA A 303 23.70 11.55 -5.51
CA ALA A 303 23.23 12.86 -5.95
C ALA A 303 24.45 13.70 -6.38
N VAL A 304 24.68 13.81 -7.68
CA VAL A 304 25.76 14.60 -8.29
C VAL A 304 25.22 15.45 -9.42
N SER A 305 25.94 16.54 -9.74
CA SER A 305 25.55 17.42 -10.84
C SER A 305 25.77 16.75 -12.20
N GLY A 306 24.72 16.69 -13.02
CA GLY A 306 24.77 16.24 -14.40
C GLY A 306 24.09 14.88 -14.63
N ASP A 307 24.12 14.45 -15.89
CA ASP A 307 23.48 13.21 -16.33
C ASP A 307 24.10 11.98 -15.64
N GLU A 308 23.27 11.27 -14.89
CA GLU A 308 23.54 9.95 -14.31
C GLU A 308 22.93 8.86 -15.18
N GLU A 309 23.52 7.66 -15.15
CA GLU A 309 23.03 6.50 -15.89
C GLU A 309 22.77 5.33 -14.94
N TYR A 310 21.52 4.87 -14.87
CA TYR A 310 21.11 3.72 -14.10
C TYR A 310 20.62 2.59 -15.01
N SER A 311 21.24 1.42 -14.93
CA SER A 311 20.73 0.19 -15.54
C SER A 311 20.36 -0.82 -14.47
N LEU A 312 19.11 -1.29 -14.48
CA LEU A 312 18.68 -2.35 -13.57
C LEU A 312 19.59 -3.58 -13.67
N LEU A 313 19.92 -4.01 -14.90
CA LEU A 313 20.68 -5.24 -15.12
C LEU A 313 22.11 -5.12 -14.60
N ASP A 314 22.79 -4.02 -14.92
CA ASP A 314 24.18 -3.81 -14.51
C ASP A 314 24.30 -3.64 -12.99
N HIS A 315 23.34 -2.96 -12.35
CA HIS A 315 23.36 -2.68 -10.91
C HIS A 315 22.94 -3.86 -10.02
N VAL A 316 22.19 -4.83 -10.56
CA VAL A 316 21.86 -6.07 -9.84
C VAL A 316 22.75 -7.25 -10.25
N GLY A 317 23.75 -6.99 -11.10
CA GLY A 317 24.71 -7.98 -11.57
C GLY A 317 24.13 -9.02 -12.53
N PHE A 318 23.02 -8.70 -13.21
CA PHE A 318 22.44 -9.57 -14.23
C PHE A 318 23.18 -9.41 -15.56
N THR A 319 23.76 -10.49 -16.08
CA THR A 319 24.66 -10.46 -17.26
C THR A 319 24.17 -11.31 -18.43
N GLU A 320 23.03 -11.97 -18.28
CA GLU A 320 22.43 -12.79 -19.33
C GLU A 320 21.53 -11.94 -20.24
N ASN A 321 21.29 -12.40 -21.47
CA ASN A 321 20.45 -11.69 -22.42
C ASN A 321 18.96 -12.05 -22.22
N LEU A 322 18.14 -11.07 -21.83
CA LEU A 322 16.69 -11.19 -21.66
C LEU A 322 15.95 -11.62 -22.93
N GLN A 323 16.49 -11.27 -24.11
CA GLN A 323 15.93 -11.58 -25.43
C GLN A 323 15.73 -13.08 -25.64
N ASN A 324 16.57 -13.94 -25.06
CA ASN A 324 16.47 -15.39 -25.23
C ASN A 324 15.22 -16.00 -24.59
N LYS A 325 14.49 -15.24 -23.77
CA LYS A 325 13.23 -15.67 -23.13
C LYS A 325 12.02 -14.80 -23.45
N MET A 326 12.16 -13.67 -24.16
CA MET A 326 11.01 -13.08 -24.88
C MET A 326 10.50 -14.04 -25.98
N TYR A 327 11.41 -14.85 -26.54
CA TYR A 327 11.15 -15.90 -27.51
C TYR A 327 10.88 -17.28 -26.88
N GLN A 328 10.07 -17.35 -25.81
CA GLN A 328 9.63 -18.66 -25.32
C GLN A 328 8.98 -19.49 -26.45
N ASP A 329 8.31 -18.78 -27.37
CA ASP A 329 7.74 -19.30 -28.60
C ASP A 329 7.82 -18.22 -29.71
N ASP A 330 8.31 -18.57 -30.89
CA ASP A 330 8.41 -17.65 -32.04
C ASP A 330 7.06 -17.37 -32.73
N THR A 331 6.00 -18.05 -32.27
CA THR A 331 4.61 -17.88 -32.71
C THR A 331 3.74 -17.12 -31.71
N ALA A 332 4.26 -16.84 -30.52
CA ALA A 332 3.59 -16.03 -29.51
C ALA A 332 4.13 -14.60 -29.53
N GLU A 333 3.24 -13.62 -29.36
CA GLU A 333 3.63 -12.22 -29.24
C GLU A 333 3.74 -11.87 -27.74
N SER A 334 4.82 -11.20 -27.33
CA SER A 334 5.02 -10.73 -25.95
C SER A 334 4.98 -9.21 -25.91
N ILE A 335 4.26 -8.64 -24.93
CA ILE A 335 4.31 -7.22 -24.64
C ILE A 335 5.36 -7.01 -23.56
N SER A 336 6.41 -6.25 -23.87
CA SER A 336 7.40 -5.79 -22.90
C SER A 336 7.22 -4.31 -22.64
N VAL A 337 7.19 -3.95 -21.35
CA VAL A 337 7.03 -2.58 -20.88
C VAL A 337 8.22 -2.23 -19.98
N LEU A 338 8.88 -1.12 -20.31
CA LEU A 338 9.87 -0.49 -19.44
C LEU A 338 9.26 0.78 -18.88
N VAL A 339 9.32 0.97 -17.57
CA VAL A 339 8.85 2.20 -16.91
C VAL A 339 9.93 2.73 -15.98
N GLY A 340 10.04 4.05 -15.90
CA GLY A 340 11.02 4.68 -15.07
C GLY A 340 10.51 6.00 -14.54
N ALA A 341 10.97 6.33 -13.35
CA ALA A 341 10.81 7.65 -12.75
C ALA A 341 12.15 8.03 -12.13
N ALA A 342 12.58 9.28 -12.31
CA ALA A 342 13.83 9.77 -11.77
C ALA A 342 13.75 11.28 -11.49
N PRO A 343 14.68 11.84 -10.71
CA PRO A 343 14.82 13.28 -10.61
C PRO A 343 15.15 13.85 -11.99
N ALA A 344 14.50 14.93 -12.37
CA ALA A 344 14.60 15.59 -13.66
C ALA A 344 14.19 14.72 -14.87
N HIS A 345 14.30 15.31 -16.07
CA HIS A 345 13.95 14.66 -17.33
C HIS A 345 14.62 13.30 -17.48
N LEU A 346 13.81 12.27 -17.74
CA LEU A 346 14.24 10.90 -17.87
C LEU A 346 14.26 10.47 -19.34
N THR A 347 15.34 9.82 -19.75
CA THR A 347 15.45 9.16 -21.06
C THR A 347 15.79 7.69 -20.89
N PHE A 348 15.23 6.86 -21.77
CA PHE A 348 15.70 5.49 -21.94
C PHE A 348 16.71 5.41 -23.08
N ASN A 349 17.89 4.89 -22.78
CA ASN A 349 18.92 4.63 -23.78
C ASN A 349 18.84 3.20 -24.31
N GLY A 350 19.31 3.03 -25.54
CA GLY A 350 19.44 1.71 -26.17
C GLY A 350 18.13 1.18 -26.77
N LEU A 351 16.98 1.81 -26.54
CA LEU A 351 15.70 1.31 -27.05
C LEU A 351 15.69 1.20 -28.59
N PRO A 352 15.13 0.10 -29.14
CA PRO A 352 14.91 -0.01 -30.58
C PRO A 352 13.99 1.09 -31.10
N ALA A 353 14.23 1.55 -32.34
CA ALA A 353 13.51 2.70 -32.91
C ALA A 353 12.00 2.46 -33.14
N GLY A 354 11.53 1.21 -33.21
CA GLY A 354 10.11 0.91 -33.33
C GLY A 354 9.39 0.72 -32.00
N TRP A 355 10.09 0.79 -30.85
CA TRP A 355 9.42 0.86 -29.56
C TRP A 355 8.67 2.19 -29.44
N THR A 356 7.43 2.12 -28.96
CA THR A 356 6.65 3.32 -28.67
C THR A 356 7.06 3.85 -27.31
N THR A 357 7.61 5.06 -27.28
CA THR A 357 7.93 5.77 -26.04
C THR A 357 6.80 6.72 -25.65
N ILE A 358 6.49 6.73 -24.36
CA ILE A 358 5.52 7.60 -23.72
C ILE A 358 6.26 8.31 -22.60
N ASP A 359 6.47 9.61 -22.74
CA ASP A 359 7.12 10.44 -21.74
C ASP A 359 6.21 11.62 -21.37
N GLU A 360 6.74 12.55 -20.58
CA GLU A 360 6.06 13.79 -20.20
C GLU A 360 5.53 14.61 -21.38
N SER A 361 6.16 14.50 -22.56
CA SER A 361 5.80 15.25 -23.77
C SER A 361 4.78 14.54 -24.66
N PHE A 362 4.39 13.31 -24.34
CA PHE A 362 3.47 12.51 -25.14
C PHE A 362 2.11 13.22 -25.28
N GLU A 363 1.73 13.60 -26.50
CA GLU A 363 0.45 14.26 -26.78
C GLU A 363 -0.71 13.26 -26.85
N ILE A 364 -1.76 13.48 -26.05
CA ILE A 364 -2.95 12.63 -26.05
C ILE A 364 -3.88 13.09 -27.18
N PRO A 365 -4.15 12.24 -28.20
CA PRO A 365 -4.79 12.65 -29.45
C PRO A 365 -6.31 12.84 -29.33
N THR A 366 -6.83 12.94 -28.11
CA THR A 366 -8.25 13.10 -27.83
C THR A 366 -8.43 14.09 -26.69
N GLU A 367 -9.54 14.83 -26.74
CA GLU A 367 -9.97 15.64 -25.61
C GLU A 367 -10.18 14.77 -24.36
N ILE A 368 -9.70 15.25 -23.21
CA ILE A 368 -9.93 14.60 -21.91
C ILE A 368 -10.87 15.47 -21.10
N THR A 369 -11.99 14.89 -20.68
CA THR A 369 -12.96 15.57 -19.80
C THR A 369 -12.83 15.01 -18.39
N LEU A 370 -12.39 15.87 -17.47
CA LEU A 370 -12.46 15.69 -16.03
C LEU A 370 -13.74 16.37 -15.51
N PRO A 371 -14.25 16.02 -14.30
CA PRO A 371 -15.44 16.64 -13.73
C PRO A 371 -15.30 18.17 -13.59
N GLY A 372 -15.82 18.95 -14.54
CA GLY A 372 -15.74 20.42 -14.53
C GLY A 372 -14.52 21.04 -15.24
N LYS A 373 -13.61 20.23 -15.82
CA LYS A 373 -12.45 20.69 -16.60
C LYS A 373 -12.28 19.86 -17.86
N THR A 374 -12.07 20.53 -18.99
CA THR A 374 -11.79 19.88 -20.27
C THR A 374 -10.38 20.26 -20.73
N LEU A 375 -9.55 19.25 -20.97
CA LEU A 375 -8.22 19.40 -21.54
C LEU A 375 -8.32 19.20 -23.06
N PRO A 376 -7.77 20.13 -23.86
CA PRO A 376 -7.89 20.06 -25.31
C PRO A 376 -7.23 18.80 -25.90
N GLU A 377 -7.66 18.44 -27.10
CA GLU A 377 -6.95 17.45 -27.92
C GLU A 377 -5.47 17.83 -28.06
N ASN A 378 -4.59 16.84 -27.96
CA ASN A 378 -3.13 16.97 -27.96
C ASN A 378 -2.54 17.66 -26.71
N SER A 379 -3.27 17.69 -25.60
CA SER A 379 -2.64 17.98 -24.31
C SER A 379 -1.56 16.93 -24.02
N THR A 380 -0.44 17.37 -23.48
CA THR A 380 0.66 16.47 -23.09
C THR A 380 0.23 15.59 -21.91
N LEU A 381 0.85 14.42 -21.78
CA LEU A 381 0.60 13.51 -20.66
C LEU A 381 0.94 14.17 -19.33
N ALA A 382 2.01 14.97 -19.26
CA ALA A 382 2.34 15.76 -18.08
C ALA A 382 1.22 16.75 -17.69
N GLU A 383 0.67 17.50 -18.65
CA GLU A 383 -0.46 18.42 -18.40
C GLU A 383 -1.70 17.67 -17.91
N VAL A 384 -1.95 16.46 -18.44
CA VAL A 384 -3.08 15.63 -18.04
C VAL A 384 -2.90 15.11 -16.62
N ILE A 385 -1.73 14.56 -16.28
CA ILE A 385 -1.42 14.07 -14.94
C ILE A 385 -1.49 15.23 -13.93
N GLN A 386 -0.84 16.36 -14.23
CA GLN A 386 -0.89 17.54 -13.38
C GLN A 386 -2.33 18.03 -13.19
N ALA A 387 -3.13 18.07 -14.26
CA ALA A 387 -4.54 18.44 -14.13
C ALA A 387 -5.29 17.49 -13.20
N VAL A 388 -5.12 16.16 -13.32
CA VAL A 388 -5.78 15.21 -12.42
C VAL A 388 -5.33 15.40 -10.97
N LEU A 389 -4.02 15.53 -10.74
CA LEU A 389 -3.41 15.59 -9.41
C LEU A 389 -3.57 16.95 -8.69
N THR A 390 -3.92 18.02 -9.41
CA THR A 390 -4.16 19.34 -8.80
C THR A 390 -5.66 19.69 -8.80
N TYR A 391 -6.36 19.41 -9.89
CA TYR A 391 -7.76 19.83 -10.04
C TYR A 391 -8.73 18.96 -9.24
N MET A 392 -8.57 17.63 -9.25
CA MET A 392 -9.51 16.76 -8.53
C MET A 392 -9.49 16.99 -7.01
N PRO A 393 -8.31 17.06 -6.34
CA PRO A 393 -8.27 17.38 -4.91
C PRO A 393 -8.94 18.71 -4.59
N THR A 394 -8.70 19.74 -5.43
CA THR A 394 -9.35 21.05 -5.28
C THR A 394 -10.87 20.97 -5.39
N GLN A 395 -11.41 20.22 -6.36
CA GLN A 395 -12.88 20.05 -6.48
C GLN A 395 -13.46 19.29 -5.29
N LEU A 396 -12.80 18.20 -4.86
CA LEU A 396 -13.22 17.45 -3.67
C LEU A 396 -13.16 18.31 -2.40
N ALA A 397 -12.16 19.19 -2.28
CA ALA A 397 -12.05 20.15 -1.18
C ALA A 397 -13.21 21.15 -1.19
N LEU A 398 -13.62 21.65 -2.35
CA LEU A 398 -14.77 22.54 -2.49
C LEU A 398 -16.09 21.82 -2.17
N GLU A 399 -16.26 20.58 -2.60
CA GLU A 399 -17.42 19.76 -2.25
C GLU A 399 -17.49 19.47 -0.74
N ALA A 400 -16.34 19.18 -0.13
CA ALA A 400 -16.22 19.01 1.33
C ALA A 400 -16.52 20.33 2.05
N HIS A 401 -16.01 21.46 1.55
CA HIS A 401 -16.28 22.80 2.07
C HIS A 401 -17.79 23.11 2.06
N ASP A 402 -18.47 22.91 0.93
CA ASP A 402 -19.92 23.12 0.81
C ASP A 402 -20.70 22.20 1.76
N SER A 403 -20.26 20.95 1.89
CA SER A 403 -20.86 19.98 2.80
C SER A 403 -20.73 20.42 4.26
N ILE A 404 -19.56 20.92 4.67
CA ILE A 404 -19.34 21.47 6.02
C ILE A 404 -20.21 22.73 6.25
N GLY A 405 -20.28 23.63 5.26
CA GLY A 405 -21.09 24.85 5.34
C GLY A 405 -22.60 24.59 5.42
N SER A 406 -23.05 23.43 4.93
CA SER A 406 -24.44 22.99 5.03
C SER A 406 -24.83 22.51 6.43
N ILE A 407 -23.86 22.28 7.33
CA ILE A 407 -24.13 21.92 8.72
C ILE A 407 -24.79 23.12 9.40
N ASP A 408 -26.07 22.98 9.77
CA ASP A 408 -26.81 24.03 10.46
C ASP A 408 -26.06 24.40 11.75
N SER A 409 -25.61 25.65 11.89
CA SER A 409 -24.93 26.12 13.11
C SER A 409 -25.83 25.92 14.34
N LYS A 410 -27.15 25.94 14.15
CA LYS A 410 -28.13 25.66 15.20
C LYS A 410 -28.28 24.19 15.52
N MET A 411 -27.79 23.29 14.67
CA MET A 411 -27.70 21.87 15.00
C MET A 411 -26.79 21.72 16.21
N PHE A 412 -25.58 22.30 16.17
CA PHE A 412 -24.66 22.28 17.30
C PHE A 412 -25.17 23.11 18.48
N ASP A 413 -25.76 24.30 18.25
CA ASP A 413 -26.37 25.06 19.35
C ASP A 413 -27.52 24.30 20.02
N SER A 414 -28.35 23.61 19.24
CA SER A 414 -29.46 22.78 19.74
C SER A 414 -28.92 21.54 20.45
N ILE A 415 -27.86 20.92 19.95
CA ILE A 415 -27.19 19.77 20.60
C ILE A 415 -26.60 20.23 21.93
N ILE A 416 -25.85 21.34 21.96
CA ILE A 416 -25.25 21.91 23.16
C ILE A 416 -26.32 22.47 24.11
N GLU A 417 -27.37 23.13 23.62
CA GLU A 417 -28.48 23.57 24.50
C GLU A 417 -29.29 22.40 25.04
N GLN A 418 -29.49 21.33 24.28
CA GLN A 418 -30.10 20.10 24.80
C GLN A 418 -29.17 19.42 25.81
N LEU A 419 -27.87 19.30 25.53
CA LEU A 419 -26.89 18.72 26.45
C LEU A 419 -26.86 19.49 27.80
N TRP A 420 -26.83 20.82 27.78
CA TRP A 420 -26.67 21.63 29.00
C TRP A 420 -27.98 22.07 29.68
N ASN A 421 -29.13 22.13 28.97
CA ASN A 421 -30.42 22.52 29.56
C ASN A 421 -31.41 21.35 29.71
N SER A 422 -31.08 20.13 29.27
CA SER A 422 -32.01 19.01 29.43
C SER A 422 -32.21 18.67 30.91
N VAL A 423 -33.47 18.74 31.34
CA VAL A 423 -33.92 18.27 32.67
C VAL A 423 -34.02 16.73 32.70
N VAL A 424 -33.95 16.09 31.53
CA VAL A 424 -33.84 14.65 31.38
C VAL A 424 -32.34 14.33 31.33
N PRO A 425 -31.80 13.51 32.26
CA PRO A 425 -30.42 13.06 32.16
C PRO A 425 -30.17 12.55 30.75
N MET A 426 -29.08 12.99 30.10
CA MET A 426 -28.69 12.39 28.83
C MET A 426 -28.59 10.88 29.04
N PRO A 427 -29.06 10.07 28.07
CA PRO A 427 -28.75 8.65 28.11
C PRO A 427 -27.24 8.53 28.19
N ASP A 428 -26.77 7.79 29.18
CA ASP A 428 -25.36 7.48 29.35
C ASP A 428 -24.90 6.77 28.06
N LEU A 429 -24.20 7.49 27.19
CA LEU A 429 -23.81 7.02 25.86
C LEU A 429 -22.74 5.95 25.98
N ARG A 430 -21.84 6.08 26.97
CA ARG A 430 -20.93 5.01 27.38
C ARG A 430 -21.71 3.76 27.72
N GLN A 431 -22.70 3.84 28.62
CA GLN A 431 -23.51 2.69 29.01
C GLN A 431 -24.35 2.15 27.84
N THR A 432 -24.74 2.99 26.90
CA THR A 432 -25.43 2.58 25.66
C THR A 432 -24.50 1.77 24.76
N ILE A 433 -23.25 2.21 24.56
CA ILE A 433 -22.22 1.48 23.81
C ILE A 433 -21.87 0.17 24.50
N LEU A 434 -21.68 0.18 25.83
CA LEU A 434 -21.41 -1.01 26.62
C LEU A 434 -22.58 -2.01 26.63
N ASN A 435 -23.81 -1.54 26.40
CA ASN A 435 -25.03 -2.35 26.34
C ASN A 435 -25.52 -2.62 24.90
N LEU A 436 -24.69 -2.38 23.88
CA LEU A 436 -25.07 -2.68 22.51
C LEU A 436 -25.51 -4.14 22.40
N ASP A 437 -26.70 -4.36 21.86
CA ASP A 437 -27.21 -5.70 21.59
C ASP A 437 -26.62 -6.19 20.26
N PHE A 438 -25.52 -6.93 20.37
CA PHE A 438 -24.85 -7.48 19.21
C PHE A 438 -25.65 -8.60 18.51
N SER A 439 -26.73 -9.10 19.10
CA SER A 439 -27.58 -10.12 18.48
C SER A 439 -28.43 -9.56 17.33
N GLU A 440 -28.58 -8.23 17.23
CA GLU A 440 -29.27 -7.56 16.14
C GLU A 440 -28.35 -7.22 14.95
N LEU A 441 -27.04 -7.46 15.07
CA LEU A 441 -26.12 -7.25 13.96
C LEU A 441 -26.42 -8.25 12.83
N PRO A 442 -26.38 -7.81 11.56
CA PRO A 442 -26.58 -8.70 10.43
C PRO A 442 -25.52 -9.82 10.44
N GLU A 443 -25.90 -10.98 9.89
CA GLU A 443 -24.97 -12.08 9.65
C GLU A 443 -23.78 -11.54 8.83
N THR A 444 -22.60 -11.52 9.44
CA THR A 444 -21.43 -10.87 8.85
C THR A 444 -20.73 -11.79 7.87
N ALA A 445 -19.95 -11.20 6.96
CA ALA A 445 -19.09 -11.97 6.07
C ALA A 445 -18.00 -12.75 6.83
N LEU A 446 -17.58 -12.30 8.02
CA LEU A 446 -16.51 -12.98 8.77
C LEU A 446 -17.03 -14.26 9.43
N VAL A 447 -16.53 -15.40 8.98
CA VAL A 447 -16.91 -16.75 9.44
C VAL A 447 -15.94 -17.27 10.50
N GLU A 448 -14.65 -17.00 10.35
CA GLU A 448 -13.60 -17.46 11.26
C GLU A 448 -12.47 -16.43 11.32
N LEU A 449 -11.87 -16.24 12.50
CA LEU A 449 -10.66 -15.45 12.72
C LEU A 449 -9.75 -16.09 13.78
N ASN A 450 -8.52 -16.46 13.43
CA ASN A 450 -7.58 -17.11 14.34
C ASN A 450 -6.93 -16.10 15.29
N MET A 451 -7.53 -15.93 16.46
CA MET A 451 -7.08 -14.97 17.48
C MET A 451 -5.69 -15.27 18.03
N ASP A 452 -5.30 -16.55 18.12
CA ASP A 452 -3.95 -16.94 18.57
C ASP A 452 -2.88 -16.54 17.55
N LEU A 453 -3.19 -16.64 16.25
CA LEU A 453 -2.28 -16.20 15.19
C LEU A 453 -2.20 -14.67 15.13
N ILE A 454 -3.31 -13.97 15.30
CA ILE A 454 -3.30 -12.50 15.44
C ILE A 454 -2.43 -12.09 16.62
N ALA A 455 -2.59 -12.75 17.77
CA ALA A 455 -1.78 -12.47 18.95
C ALA A 455 -0.28 -12.66 18.65
N GLN A 456 0.08 -13.70 17.91
CA GLN A 456 1.47 -13.92 17.48
C GLN A 456 1.97 -12.81 16.55
N ILE A 457 1.17 -12.39 15.55
CA ILE A 457 1.51 -11.30 14.64
C ILE A 457 1.70 -9.98 15.43
N MET A 458 0.77 -9.67 16.34
CA MET A 458 0.85 -8.52 17.22
C MET A 458 2.11 -8.53 18.07
N ASN A 459 2.43 -9.67 18.71
CA ASN A 459 3.65 -9.79 19.52
C ASN A 459 4.92 -9.63 18.68
N GLN A 460 4.95 -10.11 17.43
CA GLN A 460 6.08 -9.89 16.52
C GLN A 460 6.21 -8.43 16.10
N ALA A 461 5.08 -7.73 16.01
CA ALA A 461 5.02 -6.28 15.83
C ALA A 461 5.42 -5.49 17.10
N GLY A 462 5.75 -6.16 18.20
CA GLY A 462 6.04 -5.54 19.49
C GLY A 462 4.81 -5.08 20.27
N LEU A 463 3.59 -5.39 19.78
CA LEU A 463 2.33 -4.99 20.38
C LEU A 463 1.92 -5.93 21.51
N ASN A 464 1.19 -5.41 22.51
CA ASN A 464 0.66 -6.20 23.60
C ASN A 464 -0.62 -6.94 23.17
N SER A 465 -0.47 -8.17 22.68
CA SER A 465 -1.62 -8.97 22.21
C SER A 465 -2.64 -9.27 23.31
N ASP A 466 -2.18 -9.50 24.54
CA ASP A 466 -3.04 -9.92 25.64
C ASP A 466 -4.07 -8.84 25.98
N ALA A 467 -3.71 -7.59 25.74
CA ALA A 467 -4.53 -6.43 26.00
C ALA A 467 -5.86 -6.49 25.22
N LEU A 468 -5.86 -6.86 23.94
CA LEU A 468 -7.10 -7.00 23.16
C LEU A 468 -7.68 -8.42 23.26
N ILE A 469 -6.84 -9.44 23.09
CA ILE A 469 -7.29 -10.83 22.90
C ILE A 469 -7.95 -11.39 24.16
N SER A 470 -7.49 -11.00 25.36
CA SER A 470 -8.09 -11.48 26.62
C SER A 470 -9.52 -10.98 26.87
N ARG A 471 -10.02 -10.06 26.05
CA ARG A 471 -11.35 -9.45 26.17
C ARG A 471 -12.37 -10.03 25.20
N ILE A 472 -11.96 -10.97 24.35
CA ILE A 472 -12.87 -11.68 23.45
C ILE A 472 -13.80 -12.57 24.27
N ASP A 473 -15.11 -12.40 24.07
CA ASP A 473 -16.12 -13.28 24.64
C ASP A 473 -16.26 -14.52 23.76
N ASP A 474 -15.76 -15.67 24.21
CA ASP A 474 -15.79 -16.95 23.50
C ASP A 474 -17.21 -17.36 23.05
N SER A 475 -18.23 -17.04 23.86
CA SER A 475 -19.61 -17.37 23.53
C SER A 475 -20.09 -16.53 22.37
N LEU A 476 -19.88 -15.21 22.44
CA LEU A 476 -20.24 -14.29 21.36
C LEU A 476 -19.41 -14.57 20.11
N TYR A 477 -18.14 -14.93 20.25
CA TYR A 477 -17.25 -15.25 19.15
C TYR A 477 -17.73 -16.49 18.38
N SER A 478 -18.21 -17.52 19.10
CA SER A 478 -18.76 -18.72 18.47
C SER A 478 -20.06 -18.48 17.69
N GLU A 479 -20.79 -17.41 18.02
CA GLU A 479 -22.04 -17.02 17.34
C GLU A 479 -21.80 -16.00 16.22
N ASN A 480 -20.93 -15.01 16.46
CA ASN A 480 -20.59 -13.92 15.55
C ASN A 480 -19.19 -13.36 15.88
N PRO A 481 -18.14 -13.82 15.16
CA PRO A 481 -16.76 -13.39 15.39
C PRO A 481 -16.56 -11.87 15.33
N TYR A 482 -17.21 -11.20 14.37
CA TYR A 482 -17.13 -9.75 14.22
C TYR A 482 -17.71 -9.02 15.44
N ALA A 483 -18.87 -9.44 15.92
CA ALA A 483 -19.48 -8.88 17.12
C ALA A 483 -18.56 -9.02 18.34
N ALA A 484 -17.93 -10.18 18.51
CA ALA A 484 -17.01 -10.43 19.61
C ALA A 484 -15.77 -9.54 19.55
N ILE A 485 -15.22 -9.32 18.36
CA ILE A 485 -14.09 -8.40 18.14
C ILE A 485 -14.51 -6.97 18.46
N VAL A 486 -15.64 -6.50 17.92
CA VAL A 486 -16.15 -5.15 18.20
C VAL A 486 -16.40 -4.96 19.68
N LYS A 487 -17.00 -5.94 20.36
CA LYS A 487 -17.19 -5.92 21.81
C LYS A 487 -15.85 -5.89 22.55
N ALA A 488 -14.88 -6.70 22.16
CA ALA A 488 -13.55 -6.70 22.78
C ALA A 488 -12.85 -5.35 22.59
N PHE A 489 -12.96 -4.71 21.42
CA PHE A 489 -12.49 -3.35 21.20
C PHE A 489 -13.18 -2.33 22.10
N ILE A 490 -14.51 -2.42 22.25
CA ILE A 490 -15.27 -1.56 23.16
C ILE A 490 -14.79 -1.75 24.61
N ASP A 491 -14.68 -2.99 25.08
CA ASP A 491 -14.17 -3.32 26.42
C ASP A 491 -12.70 -2.90 26.58
N TYR A 492 -11.94 -2.93 25.50
CA TYR A 492 -10.55 -2.48 25.45
C TYR A 492 -10.47 -0.97 25.65
N PHE A 493 -11.17 -0.19 24.83
CA PHE A 493 -11.29 1.27 24.98
C PHE A 493 -11.82 1.66 26.37
N ASP A 494 -12.81 0.94 26.90
CA ASP A 494 -13.35 1.19 28.24
C ASP A 494 -12.30 0.99 29.34
N ALA A 495 -11.45 -0.03 29.22
CA ALA A 495 -10.39 -0.31 30.20
C ALA A 495 -9.33 0.80 30.28
N TYR A 496 -9.13 1.55 29.20
CA TYR A 496 -8.29 2.76 29.18
C TYR A 496 -9.07 4.03 29.49
N ASN A 497 -10.32 3.93 29.98
CA ASN A 497 -11.18 5.08 30.26
C ASN A 497 -11.47 5.95 29.02
N LEU A 498 -11.30 5.43 27.80
CA LEU A 498 -11.50 6.21 26.58
C LEU A 498 -12.99 6.45 26.30
N LEU A 499 -13.85 5.54 26.77
CA LEU A 499 -15.31 5.72 26.69
C LEU A 499 -15.87 6.60 27.81
N ASN A 500 -15.08 6.97 28.82
CA ASN A 500 -15.55 7.92 29.84
C ASN A 500 -15.86 9.29 29.24
N ILE A 501 -15.33 9.60 28.04
CA ILE A 501 -15.77 10.78 27.26
C ILE A 501 -17.25 10.71 26.93
N LEU A 502 -17.90 9.56 27.02
CA LEU A 502 -19.30 9.40 26.65
C LEU A 502 -20.21 9.29 27.88
N ASP A 503 -19.65 9.41 29.09
CA ASP A 503 -20.38 9.40 30.35
C ASP A 503 -20.89 10.82 30.66
N ASN A 504 -22.21 10.92 30.85
CA ASN A 504 -22.92 12.18 31.04
C ASN A 504 -22.51 12.90 32.34
N ASP A 505 -22.06 12.17 33.37
CA ASP A 505 -21.71 12.79 34.66
C ASP A 505 -20.48 13.71 34.54
N TYR A 506 -19.58 13.47 33.57
CA TYR A 506 -18.42 14.33 33.33
C TYR A 506 -18.75 15.65 32.63
N TYR A 507 -19.83 15.68 31.85
CA TYR A 507 -20.27 16.90 31.14
C TYR A 507 -21.03 17.88 32.04
N ALA A 508 -21.57 17.39 33.15
CA ALA A 508 -22.40 18.18 34.06
C ALA A 508 -21.60 19.04 35.05
N ASP A 509 -20.30 18.78 35.21
CA ASP A 509 -19.40 19.45 36.17
C ASP A 509 -18.03 19.75 35.51
N PRO A 510 -17.70 21.04 35.26
CA PRO A 510 -16.42 21.42 34.65
C PRO A 510 -15.17 20.95 35.39
N VAL A 511 -15.22 20.84 36.72
CA VAL A 511 -14.10 20.34 37.53
C VAL A 511 -13.94 18.83 37.35
N ALA A 512 -15.06 18.11 37.20
CA ALA A 512 -15.04 16.69 36.85
C ALA A 512 -14.52 16.49 35.42
N LEU A 513 -14.89 17.35 34.47
CA LEU A 513 -14.42 17.33 33.09
C LEU A 513 -12.90 17.54 32.99
N GLU A 514 -12.33 18.44 33.79
CA GLU A 514 -10.87 18.68 33.81
C GLU A 514 -10.10 17.45 34.32
N GLY A 515 -10.51 16.87 35.45
CA GLY A 515 -9.90 15.64 35.97
C GLY A 515 -10.08 14.45 35.03
N TYR A 516 -11.19 14.43 34.30
CA TYR A 516 -11.48 13.47 33.25
C TYR A 516 -10.53 13.59 32.05
N LEU A 517 -10.30 14.79 31.51
CA LEU A 517 -9.40 14.97 30.36
C LEU A 517 -7.98 14.47 30.65
N ASN A 518 -7.48 14.68 31.87
CA ASN A 518 -6.18 14.12 32.27
C ASN A 518 -6.22 12.59 32.27
N THR A 519 -7.26 11.99 32.87
CA THR A 519 -7.43 10.54 32.92
C THR A 519 -7.61 9.93 31.51
N PHE A 520 -8.26 10.67 30.61
CA PHE A 520 -8.46 10.28 29.22
C PHE A 520 -7.13 10.28 28.46
N ILE A 521 -6.28 11.28 28.66
CA ILE A 521 -4.96 11.35 28.01
C ILE A 521 -4.05 10.25 28.52
N ASP A 522 -3.99 10.02 29.84
CA ASP A 522 -3.27 8.88 30.42
C ASP A 522 -3.78 7.56 29.81
N GLY A 523 -5.10 7.49 29.56
CA GLY A 523 -5.76 6.41 28.86
C GLY A 523 -5.31 6.24 27.41
N VAL A 524 -5.24 7.34 26.63
CA VAL A 524 -4.78 7.34 25.23
C VAL A 524 -3.32 6.93 25.17
N GLU A 525 -2.47 7.46 26.05
CA GLU A 525 -1.06 7.11 26.15
C GLU A 525 -0.88 5.62 26.41
N SER A 526 -1.56 5.10 27.44
CA SER A 526 -1.50 3.68 27.78
C SER A 526 -2.08 2.80 26.67
N PHE A 527 -3.14 3.25 25.97
CA PHE A 527 -3.70 2.55 24.82
C PHE A 527 -2.71 2.51 23.65
N LEU A 528 -2.05 3.61 23.30
CA LEU A 528 -1.09 3.67 22.21
C LEU A 528 0.17 2.86 22.52
N SER A 529 0.66 2.92 23.76
CA SER A 529 1.77 2.09 24.22
C SER A 529 1.42 0.61 24.17
N ASP A 530 0.25 0.18 24.66
CA ASP A 530 -0.14 -1.25 24.59
C ASP A 530 -0.54 -1.71 23.17
N PHE A 531 -1.30 -0.91 22.42
CA PHE A 531 -1.89 -1.31 21.13
C PHE A 531 -0.94 -1.11 19.95
N ALA A 532 -0.19 -0.01 19.95
CA ALA A 532 0.72 0.34 18.87
C ALA A 532 2.19 0.11 19.25
N ALA A 533 2.51 -0.21 20.51
CA ALA A 533 3.88 -0.20 21.01
C ALA A 533 4.58 1.12 20.69
N VAL A 534 3.80 2.19 20.72
CA VAL A 534 4.24 3.55 20.46
C VAL A 534 3.95 4.32 21.73
N ASP A 535 5.00 4.78 22.38
CA ASP A 535 4.83 5.77 23.43
C ASP A 535 4.43 7.10 22.77
N LEU A 536 3.49 7.81 23.40
CA LEU A 536 3.26 9.19 22.99
C LEU A 536 4.59 9.94 23.17
N PRO A 537 5.02 10.73 22.18
CA PRO A 537 6.10 11.68 22.38
C PRO A 537 5.88 12.44 23.69
N SER A 538 6.93 12.76 24.45
CA SER A 538 6.79 13.44 25.75
C SER A 538 5.99 14.73 25.69
N GLU A 539 5.90 15.31 24.51
CA GLU A 539 5.17 16.51 24.15
C GLU A 539 3.67 16.25 23.91
N PHE A 540 3.19 15.01 23.99
CA PHE A 540 1.77 14.65 24.03
C PHE A 540 1.37 14.00 25.37
N GLN A 541 2.29 13.92 26.35
CA GLN A 541 2.03 13.38 27.69
C GLN A 541 1.22 14.31 28.60
N SER A 542 0.73 15.44 28.09
CA SER A 542 -0.18 16.34 28.83
C SER A 542 -1.25 16.93 27.92
N LYS A 543 -2.41 17.26 28.50
CA LYS A 543 -3.45 18.00 27.76
C LYS A 543 -2.86 19.28 27.21
N GLU A 544 -2.19 20.07 28.04
CA GLU A 544 -1.63 21.37 27.68
C GLU A 544 -0.82 21.30 26.38
N ALA A 545 -0.07 20.21 26.20
CA ALA A 545 0.74 20.01 25.02
C ALA A 545 -0.05 19.50 23.79
N ILE A 546 -1.09 18.65 23.98
CA ILE A 546 -2.03 18.28 22.90
C ILE A 546 -2.77 19.51 22.35
N ALA A 547 -3.23 20.47 23.18
CA ALA A 547 -3.84 21.67 22.57
C ALA A 547 -2.80 22.58 22.03
N THR A 548 -1.62 22.70 22.65
CA THR A 548 -0.58 23.52 22.05
C THR A 548 -0.36 23.03 20.61
N PHE A 549 -0.30 21.71 20.39
CA PHE A 549 -0.26 21.14 19.04
C PHE A 549 -1.49 21.49 18.20
N VAL A 550 -2.72 21.22 18.66
CA VAL A 550 -3.94 21.48 17.88
C VAL A 550 -4.16 22.99 17.60
N GLU A 551 -3.87 23.85 18.56
CA GLU A 551 -3.91 25.32 18.43
C GLU A 551 -2.83 25.80 17.46
N GLU A 552 -1.60 25.32 17.55
CA GLU A 552 -0.52 25.71 16.64
C GLU A 552 -0.74 25.15 15.22
N HIS A 553 -1.45 24.03 15.09
CA HIS A 553 -1.62 23.35 13.80
C HIS A 553 -2.90 23.74 13.07
N TRP A 554 -4.02 23.84 13.78
CA TRP A 554 -5.34 24.10 13.23
C TRP A 554 -5.95 25.43 13.71
N GLU A 555 -5.24 26.22 14.54
CA GLU A 555 -5.75 27.46 15.15
C GLU A 555 -7.10 27.31 15.88
N LEU A 556 -7.46 26.06 16.17
CA LEU A 556 -8.64 25.72 16.96
C LEU A 556 -8.35 26.08 18.41
N THR A 557 -9.11 27.03 18.96
CA THR A 557 -8.93 27.63 20.30
C THR A 557 -9.29 26.67 21.45
N LEU A 558 -8.51 25.61 21.61
CA LEU A 558 -8.62 24.71 22.77
C LEU A 558 -8.18 25.38 24.08
N GLY A 559 -7.31 26.37 24.05
CA GLY A 559 -6.76 27.03 25.22
C GLY A 559 -7.79 27.93 25.89
N ALA A 560 -8.70 28.49 25.09
CA ALA A 560 -9.90 29.16 25.59
C ALA A 560 -10.84 28.15 26.28
N LEU A 561 -11.04 26.98 25.68
CA LEU A 561 -11.81 25.88 26.28
C LEU A 561 -11.22 25.46 27.62
N TRP A 562 -9.90 25.27 27.70
CA TRP A 562 -9.24 24.79 28.91
C TRP A 562 -9.10 25.85 29.99
N THR A 563 -8.84 27.10 29.61
CA THR A 563 -8.90 28.23 30.54
C THR A 563 -10.32 28.37 31.12
N ALA A 564 -11.35 28.17 30.30
CA ALA A 564 -12.73 28.19 30.77
C ALA A 564 -13.04 27.02 31.71
N MET A 565 -12.56 25.81 31.39
CA MET A 565 -12.70 24.62 32.23
C MET A 565 -12.00 24.78 33.58
N ALA A 566 -10.74 25.22 33.60
CA ALA A 566 -9.96 25.40 34.82
C ALA A 566 -10.55 26.48 35.76
N ASN A 567 -11.35 27.40 35.22
CA ASN A 567 -12.04 28.45 35.98
C ASN A 567 -13.48 28.09 36.35
N ASP A 568 -13.97 26.90 35.99
CA ASP A 568 -15.37 26.49 36.19
C ASP A 568 -16.38 27.48 35.52
N ASP A 569 -16.00 28.04 34.37
CA ASP A 569 -16.79 29.04 33.63
C ASP A 569 -17.60 28.36 32.51
N ILE A 570 -18.72 27.73 32.89
CA ILE A 570 -19.64 27.02 31.98
C ILE A 570 -20.01 27.87 30.73
N PRO A 571 -20.39 29.15 30.85
CA PRO A 571 -20.61 30.01 29.68
C PRO A 571 -19.41 30.08 28.72
N ALA A 572 -18.19 30.18 29.24
CA ALA A 572 -16.98 30.26 28.42
C ALA A 572 -16.60 28.89 27.79
N ILE A 573 -16.85 27.78 28.49
CA ILE A 573 -16.69 26.41 27.94
C ILE A 573 -17.61 26.23 26.74
N LYS A 574 -18.90 26.60 26.90
CA LYS A 574 -19.89 26.52 25.83
C LYS A 574 -19.48 27.36 24.61
N ALA A 575 -19.01 28.58 24.84
CA ALA A 575 -18.54 29.45 23.77
C ALA A 575 -17.35 28.83 23.02
N ALA A 576 -16.36 28.28 23.72
CA ALA A 576 -15.20 27.68 23.10
C ALA A 576 -15.54 26.42 22.27
N VAL A 577 -16.44 25.54 22.75
CA VAL A 577 -16.91 24.38 21.95
C VAL A 577 -17.70 24.83 20.72
N GLN A 578 -18.54 25.86 20.86
CA GLN A 578 -19.27 26.43 19.72
C GLN A 578 -18.32 27.02 18.68
N ASP A 579 -17.25 27.69 19.11
CA ASP A 579 -16.23 28.25 18.22
C ASP A 579 -15.44 27.15 17.50
N MET A 580 -15.10 26.04 18.19
CA MET A 580 -14.43 24.88 17.57
C MET A 580 -15.29 24.18 16.52
N LEU A 581 -16.59 24.01 16.79
CA LEU A 581 -17.52 23.30 15.89
C LEU A 581 -18.20 24.21 14.88
N ASN A 582 -17.82 25.49 14.85
CA ASN A 582 -18.36 26.44 13.91
C ASN A 582 -17.99 26.00 12.49
N ALA A 583 -19.00 25.78 11.65
CA ALA A 583 -18.82 25.38 10.25
C ALA A 583 -17.86 26.32 9.51
N THR A 584 -17.91 27.63 9.77
CA THR A 584 -16.98 28.61 9.19
C THR A 584 -15.55 28.38 9.65
N ASN A 585 -15.34 28.07 10.94
CA ASN A 585 -14.01 27.81 11.48
C ASN A 585 -13.41 26.51 10.90
N LEU A 586 -14.22 25.46 10.81
CA LEU A 586 -13.84 24.21 10.15
C LEU A 586 -13.53 24.41 8.67
N GLN A 587 -14.36 25.19 7.97
CA GLN A 587 -14.11 25.56 6.58
C GLN A 587 -12.79 26.34 6.43
N GLU A 588 -12.51 27.29 7.31
CA GLU A 588 -11.31 28.13 7.32
C GLU A 588 -10.03 27.30 7.50
N HIS A 589 -10.02 26.33 8.42
CA HIS A 589 -8.80 25.60 8.77
C HIS A 589 -8.63 24.25 8.06
N ILE A 590 -9.67 23.65 7.46
CA ILE A 590 -9.57 22.35 6.78
C ILE A 590 -9.47 22.52 5.26
N THR A 591 -10.30 23.39 4.67
CA THR A 591 -10.39 23.52 3.21
C THR A 591 -9.05 23.81 2.54
N PRO A 592 -8.19 24.71 3.05
CA PRO A 592 -6.90 25.03 2.41
C PRO A 592 -5.98 23.81 2.29
N TYR A 593 -5.99 22.92 3.29
CA TYR A 593 -5.17 21.71 3.30
C TYR A 593 -5.68 20.66 2.31
N LEU A 594 -7.01 20.59 2.13
CA LEU A 594 -7.61 19.66 1.16
C LEU A 594 -7.43 20.14 -0.30
N MET A 595 -7.22 21.43 -0.52
CA MET A 595 -6.85 22.00 -1.82
C MET A 595 -5.40 21.68 -2.20
N ALA A 596 -5.10 20.38 -2.24
CA ALA A 596 -3.76 19.86 -2.44
C ALA A 596 -3.33 19.92 -3.91
N ASP A 597 -2.17 20.50 -4.16
CA ASP A 597 -1.44 20.41 -5.42
C ASP A 597 -0.47 19.22 -5.36
N LEU A 598 -1.04 18.02 -5.52
CA LEU A 598 -0.27 16.78 -5.58
C LEU A 598 0.54 16.69 -6.87
N GLY A 599 0.14 17.41 -7.93
CA GLY A 599 0.87 17.47 -9.18
C GLY A 599 2.25 18.08 -8.99
N THR A 600 2.32 19.29 -8.42
CA THR A 600 3.61 19.91 -8.16
C THR A 600 4.42 19.17 -7.10
N SER A 601 3.75 18.55 -6.12
CA SER A 601 4.43 17.82 -5.04
C SER A 601 5.04 16.49 -5.51
N LEU A 602 4.32 15.74 -6.36
CA LEU A 602 4.69 14.38 -6.77
C LEU A 602 5.35 14.31 -8.14
N MET A 603 5.06 15.25 -9.05
CA MET A 603 5.54 15.17 -10.43
C MET A 603 6.51 16.28 -10.80
N ALA A 604 6.50 17.42 -10.12
CA ALA A 604 7.40 18.49 -10.51
C ALA A 604 8.84 18.02 -10.33
N GLY A 605 9.62 18.15 -11.40
CA GLY A 605 10.99 17.67 -11.42
C GLY A 605 11.16 16.17 -11.30
N ILE A 606 10.11 15.37 -11.49
CA ILE A 606 10.24 13.93 -11.72
C ILE A 606 10.03 13.68 -13.21
N GLY A 607 11.09 13.29 -13.91
CA GLY A 607 10.96 12.76 -15.25
C GLY A 607 10.43 11.34 -15.15
N PHE A 608 9.40 11.07 -15.93
CA PHE A 608 8.89 9.73 -16.10
C PHE A 608 8.95 9.36 -17.58
N ALA A 609 9.23 8.09 -17.83
CA ALA A 609 9.27 7.53 -19.16
C ALA A 609 8.70 6.12 -19.12
N GLY A 610 7.96 5.78 -20.16
CA GLY A 610 7.47 4.46 -20.47
C GLY A 610 7.87 4.09 -21.89
N ALA A 611 8.24 2.84 -22.11
CA ALA A 611 8.50 2.33 -23.45
C ALA A 611 7.87 0.94 -23.62
N ILE A 612 7.22 0.73 -24.75
CA ILE A 612 6.55 -0.54 -25.07
C ILE A 612 7.05 -1.04 -26.42
N ASN A 613 7.28 -2.35 -26.50
CA ASN A 613 7.84 -3.03 -27.67
C ASN A 613 6.90 -3.16 -28.88
N VAL A 614 5.88 -2.31 -28.99
CA VAL A 614 4.88 -2.33 -30.05
C VAL A 614 4.88 -1.02 -30.82
N ASP A 615 5.04 -1.08 -32.14
CA ASP A 615 4.79 0.07 -33.01
C ASP A 615 3.28 0.22 -33.25
N MET A 616 2.67 1.17 -32.56
CA MET A 616 1.24 1.48 -32.68
C MET A 616 0.94 2.67 -33.61
N PHE A 617 1.95 3.41 -34.06
CA PHE A 617 1.77 4.69 -34.75
C PHE A 617 2.18 4.68 -36.21
N THR A 618 3.22 3.93 -36.57
CA THR A 618 3.74 3.92 -37.94
C THR A 618 3.21 2.75 -38.78
N SER A 619 2.60 1.75 -38.14
CA SER A 619 2.01 0.58 -38.79
C SER A 619 0.48 0.44 -38.56
N PRO A 620 -0.29 0.00 -39.59
CA PRO A 620 -1.71 -0.35 -39.44
C PRO A 620 -1.93 -1.66 -38.66
N THR A 621 -0.90 -2.51 -38.54
CA THR A 621 -0.89 -3.75 -37.77
C THR A 621 0.16 -3.63 -36.66
N PRO A 622 -0.13 -4.04 -35.41
CA PRO A 622 0.88 -4.06 -34.36
C PRO A 622 2.11 -4.84 -34.86
N VAL A 623 3.28 -4.24 -34.75
CA VAL A 623 4.56 -4.91 -35.00
C VAL A 623 5.27 -4.94 -33.65
N PHE A 624 5.59 -6.15 -33.20
CA PHE A 624 6.38 -6.36 -32.00
C PHE A 624 7.86 -6.37 -32.40
N GLU A 625 8.66 -5.54 -31.74
CA GLU A 625 10.12 -5.48 -31.93
C GLU A 625 10.83 -5.89 -30.65
N ASP A 626 11.79 -6.82 -30.72
CA ASP A 626 12.51 -7.24 -29.51
C ASP A 626 13.50 -6.19 -29.02
N ILE A 627 13.83 -6.26 -27.75
CA ILE A 627 15.02 -5.60 -27.21
C ILE A 627 16.27 -6.39 -27.66
N ASN A 628 17.19 -5.74 -28.38
CA ASN A 628 18.48 -6.31 -28.80
C ASN A 628 19.63 -5.47 -28.26
N THR A 629 19.59 -5.26 -26.95
CA THR A 629 20.59 -4.51 -26.19
C THR A 629 21.08 -5.39 -25.05
N ASP A 630 22.34 -5.25 -24.65
CA ASP A 630 22.88 -5.94 -23.47
C ASP A 630 22.35 -5.31 -22.16
N THR A 631 21.80 -4.09 -22.23
CA THR A 631 21.36 -3.30 -21.06
C THR A 631 20.28 -2.29 -21.49
N PHE A 632 19.26 -2.06 -20.66
CA PHE A 632 18.41 -0.87 -20.76
C PHE A 632 18.78 0.07 -19.63
N SER A 633 19.10 1.32 -19.98
CA SER A 633 19.52 2.31 -19.00
C SER A 633 18.63 3.54 -19.04
N MET A 634 18.41 4.07 -17.85
CA MET A 634 17.79 5.34 -17.57
C MET A 634 18.89 6.39 -17.48
N THR A 635 18.78 7.47 -18.25
CA THR A 635 19.60 8.67 -18.06
C THR A 635 18.75 9.83 -17.61
N PHE A 636 19.16 10.45 -16.52
CA PHE A 636 18.46 11.53 -15.82
C PHE A 636 19.47 12.43 -15.09
N ASP A 637 19.08 13.64 -14.73
CA ASP A 637 19.92 14.52 -13.90
C ASP A 637 19.57 14.30 -12.43
N ALA A 638 20.50 13.70 -11.68
CA ALA A 638 20.29 13.38 -10.28
C ALA A 638 20.32 14.61 -9.36
N ASP A 639 20.64 15.80 -9.88
CA ASP A 639 20.66 17.06 -9.13
C ASP A 639 19.29 17.76 -9.17
N PRO A 640 18.54 17.78 -8.05
CA PRO A 640 17.27 18.48 -7.99
C PRO A 640 17.39 19.97 -8.30
N SER A 641 18.57 20.58 -8.13
CA SER A 641 18.80 21.99 -8.44
C SER A 641 18.93 22.30 -9.93
N ALA A 642 19.11 21.27 -10.78
CA ALA A 642 19.14 21.42 -12.23
C ALA A 642 17.73 21.60 -12.84
N VAL A 643 16.69 21.22 -12.10
CA VAL A 643 15.30 21.34 -12.53
C VAL A 643 14.76 22.76 -12.30
N ASN A 644 14.03 23.29 -13.27
CA ASN A 644 13.31 24.54 -13.12
C ASN A 644 11.86 24.29 -12.67
N PHE A 645 11.53 24.68 -11.44
CA PHE A 645 10.19 24.52 -10.85
C PHE A 645 9.43 25.85 -10.88
N ASP A 646 8.18 25.83 -11.33
CA ASP A 646 7.26 26.98 -11.27
C ASP A 646 6.55 27.00 -9.90
N GLY A 647 6.80 28.04 -9.10
CA GLY A 647 6.33 28.14 -7.73
C GLY A 647 7.28 27.50 -6.70
N PRO A 648 6.87 27.40 -5.42
CA PRO A 648 7.73 26.79 -4.40
C PRO A 648 7.78 25.28 -4.49
N TYR A 649 8.96 24.69 -4.38
CA TYR A 649 9.14 23.23 -4.39
C TYR A 649 10.07 22.85 -3.25
N LEU A 650 9.52 22.27 -2.19
CA LEU A 650 10.28 21.88 -1.01
C LEU A 650 10.65 20.40 -1.10
N VAL A 651 11.93 20.12 -0.94
CA VAL A 651 12.44 18.76 -0.71
C VAL A 651 12.83 18.64 0.74
N VAL A 652 12.40 17.55 1.36
CA VAL A 652 12.69 17.21 2.75
C VAL A 652 13.64 16.01 2.77
N THR A 653 14.70 16.09 3.53
CA THR A 653 15.59 14.95 3.81
C THR A 653 15.66 14.73 5.30
N LYS A 654 15.76 13.47 5.72
CA LYS A 654 16.01 13.06 7.09
C LYS A 654 17.15 12.06 7.07
N SER A 655 18.12 12.20 7.96
CA SER A 655 19.24 11.27 8.03
C SER A 655 19.79 11.16 9.44
N PRO A 656 20.01 9.92 9.95
CA PRO A 656 20.74 9.72 11.19
C PRO A 656 22.25 9.83 10.95
N THR A 657 22.97 10.26 11.98
CA THR A 657 24.44 10.31 11.99
C THR A 657 25.12 8.95 11.85
N THR A 658 24.46 7.88 12.32
CA THR A 658 24.93 6.48 12.23
C THR A 658 23.72 5.55 12.07
N ARG A 659 23.94 4.32 11.60
CA ARG A 659 22.88 3.29 11.49
C ARG A 659 23.02 2.17 12.52
N GLU A 660 23.94 2.31 13.47
CA GLU A 660 24.17 1.35 14.55
C GLU A 660 24.43 2.11 15.85
N VAL A 661 23.61 1.83 16.87
CA VAL A 661 23.70 2.46 18.20
C VAL A 661 23.53 1.39 19.27
N PRO A 662 24.14 1.48 20.45
CA PRO A 662 23.78 0.60 21.56
C PRO A 662 22.53 1.06 22.32
N VAL A 663 21.82 0.15 22.99
CA VAL A 663 20.75 0.51 23.95
C VAL A 663 21.33 1.43 25.02
N GLY A 664 20.62 2.52 25.31
CA GLY A 664 21.05 3.63 26.16
C GLY A 664 22.04 4.60 25.49
N GLY A 665 22.44 4.34 24.24
CA GLY A 665 23.13 5.29 23.38
C GLY A 665 22.15 6.30 22.75
N THR A 666 22.66 7.18 21.90
CA THR A 666 21.88 8.22 21.23
C THR A 666 22.21 8.30 19.74
N LEU A 667 21.24 8.63 18.90
CA LEU A 667 21.45 9.05 17.51
C LEU A 667 21.10 10.52 17.36
N ASP A 668 21.95 11.25 16.63
CA ASP A 668 21.61 12.58 16.14
C ASP A 668 21.00 12.47 14.75
N TYR A 669 19.86 13.14 14.55
CA TYR A 669 19.17 13.28 13.27
C TYR A 669 19.30 14.70 12.74
N THR A 670 19.37 14.82 11.42
CA THR A 670 19.23 16.10 10.71
C THR A 670 18.08 15.98 9.72
N ILE A 671 17.09 16.87 9.85
CA ILE A 671 16.08 17.12 8.83
C ILE A 671 16.49 18.39 8.09
N THR A 672 16.54 18.31 6.76
CA THR A 672 16.83 19.45 5.90
C THR A 672 15.66 19.69 4.95
N VAL A 673 15.05 20.86 5.03
CA VAL A 673 14.02 21.34 4.11
C VAL A 673 14.65 22.38 3.20
N HIS A 674 14.71 22.09 1.89
CA HIS A 674 15.28 23.00 0.90
C HIS A 674 14.22 23.42 -0.13
N ASN A 675 14.13 24.71 -0.43
CA ASN A 675 13.26 25.22 -1.49
C ASN A 675 14.01 25.31 -2.83
N TYR A 676 13.84 24.30 -3.69
CA TYR A 676 14.36 24.31 -5.07
C TYR A 676 13.46 25.11 -6.03
N GLY A 677 12.27 25.51 -5.58
CA GLY A 677 11.33 26.35 -6.30
C GLY A 677 11.87 27.73 -6.66
N ASP A 678 11.28 28.34 -7.69
CA ASP A 678 11.58 29.73 -8.07
C ASP A 678 10.77 30.78 -7.27
N ALA A 679 9.83 30.33 -6.44
CA ALA A 679 9.00 31.17 -5.58
C ALA A 679 9.11 30.79 -4.08
N THR A 680 8.61 31.67 -3.22
CA THR A 680 8.58 31.48 -1.77
C THR A 680 7.54 30.45 -1.36
N ALA A 681 7.93 29.51 -0.50
CA ALA A 681 6.99 28.65 0.22
C ALA A 681 6.51 29.38 1.48
N TYR A 682 5.22 29.29 1.76
CA TYR A 682 4.60 29.91 2.94
C TYR A 682 4.07 28.85 3.90
N ASP A 683 3.97 29.23 5.17
CA ASP A 683 3.36 28.43 6.24
C ASP A 683 3.92 27.00 6.26
N VAL A 684 5.26 26.92 6.25
CA VAL A 684 6.01 25.66 6.17
C VAL A 684 5.95 24.95 7.51
N LYS A 685 5.45 23.72 7.52
CA LYS A 685 5.21 22.90 8.70
C LYS A 685 5.89 21.55 8.52
N VAL A 686 6.75 21.16 9.45
CA VAL A 686 7.43 19.85 9.45
C VAL A 686 6.93 19.04 10.63
N LEU A 687 6.48 17.81 10.37
CA LEU A 687 6.07 16.81 11.35
C LEU A 687 6.97 15.58 11.20
N ASP A 688 7.50 15.05 12.30
CA ASP A 688 8.42 13.91 12.27
C ASP A 688 8.04 12.82 13.27
N GLY A 689 7.98 11.57 12.79
CA GLY A 689 7.77 10.38 13.62
C GLY A 689 9.08 9.67 13.97
N MET A 690 9.06 8.84 15.02
CA MET A 690 10.17 7.96 15.40
C MET A 690 9.66 6.56 15.72
N SER A 691 10.50 5.57 15.45
CA SER A 691 10.19 4.16 15.69
C SER A 691 10.31 3.82 17.17
N SER A 692 9.55 2.84 17.63
CA SER A 692 9.41 2.51 19.06
C SER A 692 10.71 2.17 19.80
N GLY A 693 11.74 1.69 19.11
CA GLY A 693 13.07 1.45 19.70
C GLY A 693 13.94 2.70 19.88
N LEU A 694 13.45 3.86 19.45
CA LEU A 694 14.12 5.15 19.49
C LEU A 694 13.20 6.15 20.20
N ASP A 695 13.40 6.31 21.50
CA ASP A 695 12.50 7.07 22.38
C ASP A 695 13.25 8.11 23.22
N GLY A 696 12.65 9.29 23.38
CA GLY A 696 13.12 10.37 24.26
C GLY A 696 12.53 11.76 23.94
N ASP A 697 12.76 12.70 24.85
CA ASP A 697 12.26 14.09 24.82
C ASP A 697 12.85 14.92 23.67
N ARG A 698 11.99 15.36 22.74
CA ARG A 698 12.39 16.06 21.51
C ARG A 698 11.25 16.89 20.90
N ASP A 699 11.61 17.95 20.20
CA ASP A 699 10.68 18.54 19.24
C ASP A 699 10.40 17.52 18.12
N PHE A 700 9.14 17.43 17.69
CA PHE A 700 8.68 16.57 16.58
C PHE A 700 7.86 17.37 15.55
N TYR A 701 7.56 18.63 15.87
CA TYR A 701 6.82 19.56 15.03
C TYR A 701 7.56 20.90 14.99
N TRP A 702 7.70 21.45 13.80
CA TRP A 702 8.34 22.74 13.60
C TRP A 702 7.60 23.56 12.57
N THR A 703 7.57 24.88 12.76
CA THR A 703 6.95 25.82 11.82
C THR A 703 7.92 26.88 11.35
N ARG A 704 7.64 27.41 10.17
CA ARG A 704 8.35 28.54 9.59
C ARG A 704 7.43 29.30 8.63
N ASP A 705 7.18 30.58 8.92
CA ASP A 705 6.26 31.44 8.15
C ASP A 705 6.53 31.44 6.65
N SER A 706 7.82 31.42 6.28
CA SER A 706 8.21 31.30 4.88
C SER A 706 9.62 30.76 4.68
N LEU A 707 9.83 30.14 3.52
CA LEU A 707 11.12 29.69 3.02
C LEU A 707 11.29 30.19 1.57
N THR A 708 12.12 31.21 1.38
CA THR A 708 12.38 31.82 0.07
C THR A 708 13.09 30.85 -0.89
N ALA A 709 12.92 31.07 -2.19
CA ALA A 709 13.61 30.30 -3.24
C ALA A 709 15.12 30.13 -2.96
N GLY A 710 15.63 28.92 -3.16
CA GLY A 710 17.03 28.53 -2.94
C GLY A 710 17.49 28.51 -1.47
N SER A 711 16.58 28.68 -0.50
CA SER A 711 16.93 28.70 0.92
C SER A 711 16.72 27.33 1.58
N THR A 712 17.53 27.07 2.62
CA THR A 712 17.48 25.85 3.42
C THR A 712 17.03 26.14 4.85
N TRP A 713 16.31 25.19 5.43
CA TRP A 713 16.02 25.09 6.84
C TRP A 713 16.56 23.76 7.37
N GLU A 714 17.49 23.83 8.33
CA GLU A 714 18.01 22.65 9.02
C GLU A 714 17.40 22.57 10.42
N ILE A 715 16.96 21.36 10.75
CA ILE A 715 16.40 20.98 12.04
C ILE A 715 17.25 19.80 12.54
N THR A 716 17.77 19.90 13.76
CA THR A 716 18.61 18.86 14.36
C THR A 716 18.07 18.46 15.72
N PHE A 717 17.98 17.17 15.99
CA PHE A 717 17.55 16.64 17.27
C PHE A 717 18.27 15.32 17.59
N THR A 718 18.23 14.91 18.85
CA THR A 718 18.90 13.71 19.35
C THR A 718 17.87 12.80 19.98
N VAL A 719 17.93 11.50 19.67
CA VAL A 719 17.05 10.47 20.24
C VAL A 719 17.85 9.39 20.95
N PRO A 720 17.50 9.03 22.19
CA PRO A 720 18.00 7.82 22.85
C PRO A 720 17.51 6.55 22.15
N ALA A 721 18.31 5.49 22.28
CA ALA A 721 17.90 4.15 21.88
C ALA A 721 17.40 3.39 23.12
N SER A 722 16.12 3.02 23.14
CA SER A 722 15.45 2.39 24.28
C SER A 722 15.53 0.87 24.24
N ASP A 723 15.31 0.28 23.06
CA ASP A 723 15.15 -1.16 22.90
C ASP A 723 16.03 -1.74 21.79
N ALA A 724 16.57 -2.94 22.03
CA ALA A 724 17.40 -3.62 21.04
C ALA A 724 16.54 -4.22 19.93
N GLY A 725 16.94 -4.01 18.68
CA GLY A 725 16.18 -4.46 17.51
C GLY A 725 16.65 -3.80 16.22
N LEU A 726 15.98 -4.14 15.13
CA LEU A 726 16.13 -3.48 13.84
C LEU A 726 14.89 -2.63 13.60
N TYR A 727 15.08 -1.35 13.33
CA TYR A 727 13.99 -0.38 13.15
C TYR A 727 14.16 0.34 11.81
N THR A 728 13.07 0.61 11.09
CA THR A 728 13.09 1.54 9.96
C THR A 728 13.02 2.97 10.46
N ASP A 729 13.63 3.91 9.76
CA ASP A 729 13.40 5.34 9.96
C ASP A 729 12.00 5.70 9.45
N ILE A 730 11.25 6.47 10.26
CA ILE A 730 9.95 7.01 9.88
C ILE A 730 10.17 8.34 9.14
N PRO A 731 9.61 8.53 7.94
CA PRO A 731 9.73 9.79 7.19
C PRO A 731 9.29 11.03 7.98
N ALA A 732 10.01 12.14 7.76
CA ALA A 732 9.52 13.46 8.08
C ALA A 732 8.56 13.94 6.98
N ILE A 733 7.42 14.50 7.37
CA ILE A 733 6.40 15.07 6.49
C ILE A 733 6.48 16.59 6.58
N CYS A 734 6.51 17.27 5.44
CA CYS A 734 6.42 18.71 5.34
C CYS A 734 5.16 19.12 4.57
N VAL A 735 4.39 20.05 5.13
CA VAL A 735 3.29 20.72 4.46
C VAL A 735 3.67 22.18 4.27
N TYR A 736 3.34 22.75 3.10
CA TYR A 736 3.60 24.16 2.79
C TYR A 736 2.64 24.67 1.73
N PHE A 737 2.61 25.98 1.53
CA PHE A 737 1.67 26.63 0.61
C PHE A 737 2.39 27.52 -0.40
N ASN A 738 1.79 27.69 -1.57
CA ASN A 738 2.28 28.62 -2.62
C ASN A 738 1.92 30.08 -2.34
N THR A 739 0.94 30.32 -1.47
CA THR A 739 0.56 31.62 -0.93
C THR A 739 0.33 31.47 0.57
N THR A 740 0.26 32.57 1.30
CA THR A 740 0.01 32.51 2.75
C THR A 740 -1.42 32.05 3.05
N LEU A 741 -1.57 31.22 4.08
CA LEU A 741 -2.87 30.80 4.62
C LEU A 741 -3.73 32.00 5.04
N ASP A 742 -3.12 33.09 5.52
CA ASP A 742 -3.79 34.36 5.87
C ASP A 742 -4.60 34.98 4.71
N SER A 743 -4.35 34.54 3.46
CA SER A 743 -5.07 35.00 2.27
C SER A 743 -6.31 34.17 1.93
N PHE A 744 -6.53 33.04 2.62
CA PHE A 744 -7.70 32.20 2.41
C PHE A 744 -8.96 32.87 2.97
N ASP A 745 -10.03 32.89 2.19
CA ASP A 745 -11.34 33.38 2.62
C ASP A 745 -12.38 32.26 2.43
N ALA A 746 -12.80 31.66 3.54
CA ALA A 746 -13.79 30.59 3.56
C ALA A 746 -15.17 31.01 2.99
N SER A 747 -15.45 32.31 2.82
CA SER A 747 -16.70 32.75 2.18
C SER A 747 -16.67 32.69 0.66
N THR A 748 -15.48 32.60 0.06
CA THR A 748 -15.26 32.52 -1.39
C THR A 748 -14.05 31.62 -1.71
N PRO A 749 -14.05 30.35 -1.25
CA PRO A 749 -12.89 29.46 -1.36
C PRO A 749 -12.48 29.21 -2.82
N GLU A 750 -13.41 29.26 -3.77
CA GLU A 750 -13.15 29.12 -5.20
C GLU A 750 -12.33 30.27 -5.81
N SER A 751 -12.18 31.37 -5.07
CA SER A 751 -11.40 32.55 -5.49
C SER A 751 -9.97 32.54 -4.97
N TRP A 752 -9.64 31.61 -4.06
CA TRP A 752 -8.29 31.46 -3.54
C TRP A 752 -7.37 30.84 -4.59
N ASP A 753 -6.22 31.45 -4.83
CA ASP A 753 -5.19 30.97 -5.75
C ASP A 753 -4.14 30.08 -5.06
N GLY A 754 -4.35 29.83 -3.76
CA GLY A 754 -3.51 28.99 -2.95
C GLY A 754 -3.77 27.50 -3.09
N THR A 755 -2.76 26.72 -2.75
CA THR A 755 -2.77 25.25 -2.73
C THR A 755 -1.85 24.74 -1.64
N ALA A 756 -2.25 23.66 -0.98
CA ALA A 756 -1.38 22.91 -0.08
C ALA A 756 -0.45 21.99 -0.88
N ARG A 757 0.80 21.87 -0.45
CA ARG A 757 1.81 20.99 -1.03
C ARG A 757 2.41 20.13 0.07
N TYR A 758 2.74 18.90 -0.28
CA TYR A 758 3.15 17.87 0.66
C TYR A 758 4.46 17.24 0.18
N ALA A 759 5.49 17.30 1.01
CA ALA A 759 6.76 16.64 0.77
C ALA A 759 7.04 15.65 1.90
N MET A 760 7.73 14.56 1.61
CA MET A 760 8.18 13.61 2.62
C MET A 760 9.64 13.24 2.37
N SER A 761 10.39 12.95 3.42
CA SER A 761 11.73 12.38 3.28
C SER A 761 11.66 10.91 2.87
N ALA A 762 12.74 10.37 2.31
CA ALA A 762 12.85 8.95 1.95
C ALA A 762 12.48 8.04 3.14
N PRO A 763 11.61 7.02 2.95
CA PRO A 763 11.42 5.96 3.93
C PRO A 763 12.58 4.94 3.89
N GLY A 764 12.76 4.19 4.98
CA GLY A 764 13.40 2.87 4.88
C GLY A 764 14.87 2.76 5.26
N TYR A 765 15.50 3.79 5.83
CA TYR A 765 16.81 3.59 6.43
C TYR A 765 16.70 2.72 7.68
N GLN A 766 17.33 1.55 7.65
CA GLN A 766 17.36 0.67 8.81
C GLN A 766 18.39 1.15 9.84
N VAL A 767 17.97 1.21 11.10
CA VAL A 767 18.78 1.51 12.28
C VAL A 767 18.83 0.26 13.16
N LEU A 768 20.04 -0.20 13.44
CA LEU A 768 20.30 -1.32 14.35
C LEU A 768 20.59 -0.80 15.76
N VAL A 769 19.74 -1.17 16.72
CA VAL A 769 19.96 -0.90 18.15
C VAL A 769 20.53 -2.15 18.84
N THR A 770 21.72 -2.03 19.43
CA THR A 770 22.51 -3.13 19.99
C THR A 770 22.51 -3.11 21.52
N GLY A 771 21.86 -4.06 22.20
CA GLY A 771 21.93 -4.04 23.67
C GLY A 771 20.89 -4.89 24.39
N GLY A 772 21.24 -6.14 24.64
CA GLY A 772 20.54 -7.08 25.50
C GLY A 772 21.50 -8.21 25.82
N PHE A 773 21.26 -8.97 26.89
CA PHE A 773 22.10 -10.11 27.27
C PHE A 773 21.89 -11.28 26.29
N TRP A 774 22.31 -11.12 25.04
CA TRP A 774 22.41 -12.17 24.04
C TRP A 774 23.87 -12.28 23.58
N PRO A 775 24.36 -13.51 23.32
CA PRO A 775 25.76 -13.76 22.99
C PRO A 775 26.12 -13.15 21.63
N GLU A 776 27.40 -13.25 21.23
CA GLU A 776 28.08 -12.70 20.03
C GLU A 776 27.46 -13.06 18.65
N SER A 777 26.20 -13.51 18.63
CA SER A 777 25.34 -13.84 17.51
C SER A 777 23.89 -13.47 17.83
N ILE A 778 23.22 -12.72 16.94
CA ILE A 778 21.75 -12.63 16.92
C ILE A 778 21.29 -13.66 15.88
N LEU A 779 20.43 -14.59 16.27
CA LEU A 779 19.86 -15.60 15.36
C LEU A 779 20.91 -16.48 14.64
N GLY A 780 22.15 -16.60 15.18
CA GLY A 780 23.24 -17.36 14.57
C GLY A 780 24.20 -16.58 13.68
N ILE A 781 24.06 -15.25 13.58
CA ILE A 781 24.91 -14.40 12.73
C ILE A 781 25.73 -13.40 13.58
N PRO A 782 27.07 -13.40 13.48
CA PRO A 782 27.91 -12.32 14.02
C PRO A 782 27.78 -11.04 13.19
N THR A 783 27.60 -9.92 13.88
CA THR A 783 27.13 -8.59 13.43
C THR A 783 27.80 -7.98 12.18
N LEU A 784 28.98 -8.44 11.79
CA LEU A 784 29.72 -7.87 10.64
C LEU A 784 29.34 -8.49 9.29
N TYR A 785 28.70 -9.67 9.25
CA TYR A 785 28.34 -10.36 7.99
C TYR A 785 26.95 -10.00 7.44
N VAL A 786 26.15 -9.23 8.18
CA VAL A 786 24.93 -8.56 7.70
C VAL A 786 25.28 -7.33 6.83
N ALA A 787 26.52 -6.82 6.91
CA ALA A 787 26.93 -5.60 6.23
C ALA A 787 27.58 -5.77 4.83
N ALA A 788 27.94 -6.98 4.38
CA ALA A 788 28.35 -7.26 2.98
C ALA A 788 28.74 -8.74 2.78
N GLY A 789 27.80 -9.58 2.33
CA GLY A 789 27.98 -10.76 1.44
C GLY A 789 29.13 -11.80 1.54
N VAL A 790 30.14 -11.76 2.41
CA VAL A 790 31.40 -12.53 2.18
C VAL A 790 31.83 -13.41 3.36
N GLY A 791 31.25 -14.59 3.49
CA GLY A 791 31.69 -15.62 4.45
C GLY A 791 32.01 -17.02 3.87
N GLY A 792 31.84 -17.23 2.56
CA GLY A 792 31.93 -18.56 1.92
C GLY A 792 33.32 -19.23 1.82
N VAL A 793 34.42 -18.66 2.34
CA VAL A 793 35.78 -19.18 2.07
C VAL A 793 36.56 -19.67 3.30
N ALA A 794 36.13 -19.36 4.53
CA ALA A 794 36.91 -19.69 5.73
C ALA A 794 36.72 -21.13 6.26
N VAL A 795 35.66 -21.85 5.86
CA VAL A 795 35.52 -23.30 6.11
C VAL A 795 36.57 -24.10 5.32
N ILE A 796 37.00 -23.62 4.16
CA ILE A 796 37.98 -24.34 3.31
C ILE A 796 39.43 -24.14 3.84
N GLY A 797 39.77 -22.97 4.38
CA GLY A 797 41.11 -22.69 4.94
C GLY A 797 41.43 -23.46 6.23
N VAL A 798 40.46 -23.63 7.12
CA VAL A 798 40.65 -24.34 8.40
C VAL A 798 40.47 -25.86 8.25
N ALA A 799 39.62 -26.33 7.34
CA ALA A 799 39.56 -27.74 6.96
C ALA A 799 40.84 -28.23 6.24
N ILE A 800 41.54 -27.34 5.51
CA ILE A 800 42.84 -27.65 4.88
C ILE A 800 44.02 -27.57 5.87
N LEU A 801 43.93 -26.74 6.91
CA LEU A 801 44.98 -26.60 7.93
C LEU A 801 44.85 -27.59 9.11
N LEU A 802 43.65 -28.07 9.46
CA LEU A 802 43.46 -29.10 10.50
C LEU A 802 43.63 -30.54 10.01
N VAL A 803 43.71 -30.77 8.69
CA VAL A 803 44.08 -32.07 8.08
C VAL A 803 45.60 -32.25 7.93
N ARG A 804 46.44 -31.28 8.37
CA ARG A 804 47.91 -31.43 8.35
C ARG A 804 48.57 -31.40 9.74
N ARG A 805 48.73 -32.64 10.26
CA ARG A 805 49.78 -33.19 11.15
C ARG A 805 49.49 -33.33 12.66
N ARG A 806 48.83 -34.45 13.01
CA ARG A 806 49.35 -35.70 13.64
C ARG A 806 50.58 -35.60 14.57
N PRO A 807 50.69 -36.45 15.62
CA PRO A 807 50.07 -37.79 15.78
C PRO A 807 48.77 -37.84 16.54
#